data_AF-Q5BXA1-F1
#
_entry.id   AF-Q5BXA1-F1
#
_cell.length_a   1.000
_cell.length_b   1.000
_cell.length_c   1.000
_cell.angle_alpha   90.00
_cell.angle_beta   90.00
_cell.angle_gamma   90.00
#
_symmetry.space_group_name_H-M   'P 1'
#
loop_
_entity.id
_entity.type
_entity.pdbx_description
1 polymer ?
#
loop_
_entity_poly.entity_id
_entity_poly.type
_entity_poly.pdbx_seq_one_letter_code
_entity_poly.pdbx_strand_id
1 'polypeptide(L)'
;PNSNLIIQHTNVDGAAALDGSYVVRVGIFHGSQFLIECQTTNERPGNYLTWREWLNFHILLADLPVATRICVALIRIRKNIDRKNVRLCEYLYGWANVNLFDHNGFMITDEVTLNLWPPSLVQTANESLHSWGTVLGNPNPEFSMQIKVHNPTLGRIRRPTVNCFINAFHTKQFNSSFQSYSNKHPLKGYIDDNNVCVGKTKANYSFRTTEINDVIESCTFMEPVNIETINGSTCDEDPSKLPDFNPSEFLFNKPANNNITTSTADDLTDKILESRLREIVSRDPLYELCEQEKDYLWRGRYWCLNNLPSALPWICQVVNWCGRDTLAEFYTLIHQWPHPFSVDIALRLLGAFDLTRSNSNHTDLANGLKVGASGIADIYIRQLAVNSLYNLSDAELNDYLLQLVQALKAETYLDNALTRFLLYRALKNPLQIGLRFFWHLRSELHLPDIRLRFGLILEAFCRGCGPMLALFSRQVTALNRLEALSTRVKELASEEEQRELFYEEVSRPEALHDLQWLPSPLCISETLGELLIHKCDVKRSKKKPLWLVWTNSDRLAQFHHKNYQMIFKHGDDLRQDMLTLQLFKLMDRIWKEEGMDMCLTSYGCFATGYEMGIIEAVRDSRTVMSIQGERLRSALQIDSSQLYKWLMQHAKQKAKQLNHSTLSDNCAYERMIRTFTMSCAGYCIATFILGIRDRHPDNIMVDSTGRLFHIDFGHILDNRKKKFGFTRERVPFVLTRDFVTVIARGNPDGGSLMTTNIPSSTVHATVGEINGNIHFQEFTDLCGKAYLLLRRHSNLILTLLAMMLPSGLPELTSVCDLEYVRKTLAVEIDNEQEALAYFHHKFNEAYSGAWTTKIDWFSHWMNT
;
A
#
# COMPACT_ATOMS: atom_id res chain seq x y z
N PRO A 1 -20.27 -19.02 -27.84
CA PRO A 1 -19.95 -18.59 -26.45
C PRO A 1 -21.01 -18.96 -25.38
N ASN A 2 -22.14 -19.60 -25.72
CA ASN A 2 -23.19 -19.98 -24.76
C ASN A 2 -22.95 -21.34 -24.06
N SER A 3 -21.70 -21.79 -23.96
CA SER A 3 -21.33 -23.00 -23.22
C SER A 3 -20.80 -22.62 -21.84
N ASN A 4 -20.89 -23.57 -20.91
CA ASN A 4 -20.24 -23.45 -19.60
C ASN A 4 -18.72 -23.62 -19.73
N LEU A 5 -17.97 -23.09 -18.75
CA LEU A 5 -16.54 -23.36 -18.62
C LEU A 5 -16.33 -24.79 -18.10
N ILE A 6 -15.57 -25.60 -18.85
CA ILE A 6 -15.25 -26.98 -18.47
C ILE A 6 -13.72 -27.15 -18.48
N ILE A 7 -13.17 -27.73 -17.42
CA ILE A 7 -11.73 -27.92 -17.23
C ILE A 7 -11.45 -29.40 -16.97
N GLN A 8 -10.59 -30.04 -17.78
CA GLN A 8 -10.10 -31.38 -17.55
C GLN A 8 -8.79 -31.34 -16.78
N HIS A 9 -8.63 -32.21 -15.79
CA HIS A 9 -7.36 -32.41 -15.09
C HIS A 9 -6.71 -33.73 -15.52
N THR A 10 -5.51 -33.71 -16.10
CA THR A 10 -4.99 -34.89 -16.83
C THR A 10 -3.78 -35.59 -16.24
N ASN A 11 -2.81 -34.97 -15.58
CA ASN A 11 -1.78 -35.72 -14.83
C ASN A 11 -1.01 -34.81 -13.86
N VAL A 12 -0.44 -35.38 -12.80
CA VAL A 12 0.59 -34.73 -11.96
C VAL A 12 1.84 -35.61 -11.94
N ASP A 13 2.99 -35.01 -12.28
CA ASP A 13 4.29 -35.68 -12.31
C ASP A 13 5.26 -35.02 -11.31
N GLY A 14 6.01 -35.82 -10.54
CA GLY A 14 6.98 -35.35 -9.53
C GLY A 14 7.87 -36.46 -8.93
N ALA A 15 8.96 -36.06 -8.26
CA ALA A 15 10.07 -36.94 -7.86
C ALA A 15 9.92 -37.65 -6.49
N ALA A 16 8.81 -37.44 -5.77
CA ALA A 16 8.59 -38.01 -4.44
C ALA A 16 7.59 -39.18 -4.46
N ALA A 17 7.83 -40.22 -3.66
CA ALA A 17 6.84 -41.27 -3.40
C ALA A 17 5.65 -40.67 -2.62
N LEU A 18 4.53 -40.46 -3.32
CA LEU A 18 3.30 -39.90 -2.78
C LEU A 18 2.50 -40.99 -2.04
N ASP A 19 2.78 -41.19 -0.76
CA ASP A 19 1.89 -41.99 0.09
C ASP A 19 0.55 -41.25 0.33
N GLY A 20 -0.58 -41.95 0.48
CA GLY A 20 -1.91 -41.37 0.69
C GLY A 20 -2.73 -41.07 -0.58
N SER A 21 -3.85 -40.36 -0.40
CA SER A 21 -4.78 -40.02 -1.47
C SER A 21 -4.84 -38.53 -1.75
N TYR A 22 -5.17 -38.18 -2.99
CA TYR A 22 -5.07 -36.81 -3.49
C TYR A 22 -6.34 -36.40 -4.23
N VAL A 23 -6.61 -35.10 -4.20
CA VAL A 23 -7.62 -34.44 -5.02
C VAL A 23 -7.04 -33.17 -5.60
N VAL A 24 -7.62 -32.72 -6.70
CA VAL A 24 -7.34 -31.41 -7.30
C VAL A 24 -8.54 -30.52 -7.10
N ARG A 25 -8.32 -29.37 -6.48
CA ARG A 25 -9.33 -28.33 -6.30
C ARG A 25 -9.06 -27.21 -7.28
N VAL A 26 -10.09 -26.80 -8.00
CA VAL A 26 -10.03 -25.74 -9.00
C VAL A 26 -11.09 -24.71 -8.69
N GLY A 27 -10.70 -23.44 -8.65
CA GLY A 27 -11.61 -22.31 -8.47
C GLY A 27 -11.41 -21.24 -9.54
N ILE A 28 -12.47 -20.48 -9.81
CA ILE A 28 -12.48 -19.39 -10.80
C ILE A 28 -12.63 -18.05 -10.08
N PHE A 29 -11.72 -17.13 -10.35
CA PHE A 29 -11.60 -15.86 -9.63
C PHE A 29 -11.52 -14.68 -10.58
N HIS A 30 -11.95 -13.50 -10.13
CA HIS A 30 -11.63 -12.20 -10.72
C HIS A 30 -10.86 -11.41 -9.68
N GLY A 31 -9.54 -11.26 -9.90
CA GLY A 31 -8.65 -10.85 -8.83
C GLY A 31 -8.72 -11.86 -7.69
N SER A 32 -9.28 -11.42 -6.58
CA SER A 32 -9.54 -12.17 -5.36
C SER A 32 -10.96 -12.65 -5.17
N GLN A 33 -11.89 -12.03 -5.90
CA GLN A 33 -13.29 -12.34 -5.77
C GLN A 33 -13.55 -13.68 -6.44
N PHE A 34 -14.17 -14.56 -5.67
CA PHE A 34 -14.62 -15.84 -6.15
C PHE A 34 -15.86 -15.69 -7.04
N LEU A 35 -15.81 -16.24 -8.25
CA LEU A 35 -16.91 -16.09 -9.21
C LEU A 35 -17.99 -17.18 -9.08
N ILE A 36 -17.58 -18.41 -8.75
CA ILE A 36 -18.45 -19.59 -8.71
C ILE A 36 -17.81 -20.71 -7.90
N GLU A 37 -18.63 -21.56 -7.25
CA GLU A 37 -18.20 -22.67 -6.38
C GLU A 37 -17.02 -23.49 -6.92
N CYS A 38 -16.05 -23.80 -6.04
CA CYS A 38 -14.85 -24.56 -6.38
C CYS A 38 -15.26 -25.97 -6.74
N GLN A 39 -14.68 -26.51 -7.80
CA GLN A 39 -14.88 -27.90 -8.18
C GLN A 39 -13.68 -28.71 -7.69
N THR A 40 -13.93 -29.91 -7.18
CA THR A 40 -12.90 -30.82 -6.69
C THR A 40 -13.05 -32.15 -7.42
N THR A 41 -11.95 -32.72 -7.90
CA THR A 41 -11.94 -34.02 -8.56
C THR A 41 -12.22 -35.16 -7.57
N ASN A 42 -12.50 -36.35 -8.08
CA ASN A 42 -12.54 -37.58 -7.28
C ASN A 42 -11.20 -37.87 -6.57
N GLU A 43 -11.24 -38.56 -5.44
CA GLU A 43 -10.04 -38.99 -4.69
C GLU A 43 -9.23 -40.04 -5.49
N ARG A 44 -7.90 -39.85 -5.60
CA ARG A 44 -6.99 -40.77 -6.28
C ARG A 44 -5.80 -41.16 -5.38
N PRO A 45 -5.56 -42.47 -5.15
CA PRO A 45 -4.38 -42.95 -4.42
C PRO A 45 -3.19 -43.20 -5.36
N GLY A 46 -1.97 -43.10 -4.84
CA GLY A 46 -0.75 -43.61 -5.47
C GLY A 46 0.27 -42.56 -5.93
N ASN A 47 1.36 -43.05 -6.53
CA ASN A 47 2.52 -42.24 -6.92
C ASN A 47 2.42 -41.57 -8.30
N TYR A 48 1.46 -42.01 -9.13
CA TYR A 48 1.19 -41.45 -10.45
C TYR A 48 -0.28 -41.01 -10.49
N LEU A 49 -0.53 -39.71 -10.59
CA LEU A 49 -1.84 -39.14 -10.33
C LEU A 49 -2.50 -38.64 -11.62
N THR A 50 -3.34 -39.48 -12.21
CA THR A 50 -4.13 -39.16 -13.41
C THR A 50 -5.63 -39.18 -13.08
N TRP A 51 -6.36 -38.12 -13.42
CA TRP A 51 -7.82 -38.03 -13.19
C TRP A 51 -8.65 -38.18 -14.46
N ARG A 52 -8.28 -37.47 -15.53
CA ARG A 52 -9.03 -37.37 -16.81
C ARG A 52 -10.49 -36.96 -16.62
N GLU A 53 -10.75 -36.18 -15.56
CA GLU A 53 -12.08 -35.77 -15.13
C GLU A 53 -12.36 -34.33 -15.59
N TRP A 54 -13.52 -34.10 -16.19
CA TRP A 54 -14.00 -32.77 -16.56
C TRP A 54 -14.79 -32.15 -15.41
N LEU A 55 -14.35 -30.99 -14.95
CA LEU A 55 -15.01 -30.15 -13.96
C LEU A 55 -15.86 -29.10 -14.66
N ASN A 56 -17.16 -29.06 -14.39
CA ASN A 56 -18.10 -28.12 -15.00
C ASN A 56 -18.39 -26.97 -14.03
N PHE A 57 -17.90 -25.78 -14.37
CA PHE A 57 -18.22 -24.55 -13.67
C PHE A 57 -19.45 -23.99 -14.36
N HIS A 58 -20.61 -24.06 -13.72
CA HIS A 58 -21.92 -23.63 -14.25
C HIS A 58 -22.03 -22.10 -14.46
N ILE A 59 -21.03 -21.51 -15.12
CA ILE A 59 -20.91 -20.11 -15.52
C ILE A 59 -20.71 -20.06 -17.03
N LEU A 60 -21.44 -19.18 -17.71
CA LEU A 60 -21.31 -18.99 -19.14
C LEU A 60 -19.98 -18.33 -19.48
N LEU A 61 -19.31 -18.78 -20.54
CA LEU A 61 -18.07 -18.14 -20.99
C LEU A 61 -18.25 -16.65 -21.31
N ALA A 62 -19.44 -16.26 -21.82
CA ALA A 62 -19.76 -14.86 -22.12
C ALA A 62 -19.95 -13.96 -20.89
N ASP A 63 -20.10 -14.56 -19.72
CA ASP A 63 -20.31 -13.89 -18.43
C ASP A 63 -19.00 -13.77 -17.64
N LEU A 64 -17.91 -14.37 -18.13
CA LEU A 64 -16.60 -14.28 -17.47
C LEU A 64 -15.95 -12.92 -17.72
N PRO A 65 -15.48 -12.25 -16.67
CA PRO A 65 -14.77 -10.98 -16.83
C PRO A 65 -13.39 -11.18 -17.45
N VAL A 66 -12.81 -10.08 -17.96
CA VAL A 66 -11.55 -10.12 -18.70
C VAL A 66 -10.36 -10.62 -17.87
N ALA A 67 -10.29 -10.24 -16.59
CA ALA A 67 -9.22 -10.62 -15.68
C ALA A 67 -9.50 -11.94 -14.92
N THR A 68 -10.27 -12.86 -15.52
CA THR A 68 -10.55 -14.17 -14.93
C THR A 68 -9.27 -15.01 -14.79
N ARG A 69 -9.09 -15.58 -13.60
CA ARG A 69 -8.02 -16.49 -13.23
C ARG A 69 -8.59 -17.85 -12.86
N ILE A 70 -7.88 -18.90 -13.25
CA ILE A 70 -8.09 -20.26 -12.80
C ILE A 70 -7.05 -20.53 -11.72
N CYS A 71 -7.50 -20.82 -10.51
CA CYS A 71 -6.64 -21.14 -9.37
C CYS A 71 -6.75 -22.63 -9.08
N VAL A 72 -5.62 -23.31 -9.01
CA VAL A 72 -5.55 -24.77 -8.89
C VAL A 72 -4.71 -25.14 -7.67
N ALA A 73 -5.17 -26.13 -6.91
CA ALA A 73 -4.45 -26.70 -5.78
C ALA A 73 -4.45 -28.22 -5.83
N LEU A 74 -3.29 -28.81 -5.63
CA LEU A 74 -3.11 -30.23 -5.33
C LEU A 74 -3.21 -30.42 -3.81
N ILE A 75 -4.19 -31.22 -3.38
CA ILE A 75 -4.50 -31.42 -1.97
C ILE A 75 -4.35 -32.91 -1.64
N ARG A 76 -3.59 -33.20 -0.59
CA ARG A 76 -3.49 -34.53 0.00
C ARG A 76 -4.56 -34.70 1.08
N ILE A 77 -5.31 -35.79 1.00
CA ILE A 77 -6.30 -36.18 1.99
C ILE A 77 -5.67 -37.23 2.91
N ARG A 78 -5.78 -37.03 4.23
CA ARG A 78 -5.48 -38.06 5.23
C ARG A 78 -6.68 -38.28 6.14
N LYS A 79 -6.95 -39.55 6.47
CA LYS A 79 -7.96 -39.94 7.46
C LYS A 79 -7.28 -40.02 8.81
N ASN A 80 -7.59 -39.10 9.72
CA ASN A 80 -7.16 -39.18 11.11
C ASN A 80 -8.27 -39.84 11.94
N ILE A 81 -7.95 -40.94 12.62
CA ILE A 81 -8.90 -41.69 13.44
C ILE A 81 -8.65 -41.29 14.89
N ASP A 82 -9.54 -40.46 15.44
CA ASP A 82 -9.46 -40.04 16.84
C ASP A 82 -10.77 -40.39 17.56
N ARG A 83 -10.67 -41.14 18.66
CA ARG A 83 -11.75 -41.50 19.60
C ARG A 83 -13.14 -41.70 18.93
N LYS A 84 -13.25 -42.68 18.03
CA LYS A 84 -14.47 -43.11 17.30
C LYS A 84 -14.98 -42.19 16.17
N ASN A 85 -14.34 -41.05 15.89
CA ASN A 85 -14.68 -40.21 14.73
C ASN A 85 -13.53 -40.24 13.69
N VAL A 86 -13.88 -40.46 12.41
CA VAL A 86 -12.94 -40.31 11.30
C VAL A 86 -12.98 -38.86 10.84
N ARG A 87 -11.90 -38.10 11.08
CA ARG A 87 -11.77 -36.73 10.56
C ARG A 87 -10.89 -36.76 9.30
N LEU A 88 -11.43 -36.26 8.20
CA LEU A 88 -10.66 -36.01 6.99
C LEU A 88 -9.84 -34.73 7.18
N CYS A 89 -8.53 -34.82 6.99
CA CYS A 89 -7.60 -33.70 7.03
C CYS A 89 -7.07 -33.46 5.61
N GLU A 90 -7.22 -32.24 5.13
CA GLU A 90 -6.70 -31.77 3.85
C GLU A 90 -5.37 -31.04 4.06
N TYR A 91 -4.37 -31.37 3.25
CA TYR A 91 -3.06 -30.73 3.26
C TYR A 91 -2.74 -30.22 1.87
N LEU A 92 -2.53 -28.92 1.71
CA LEU A 92 -2.05 -28.35 0.45
C LEU A 92 -0.66 -28.92 0.15
N TYR A 93 -0.47 -29.44 -1.06
CA TYR A 93 0.79 -30.00 -1.54
C TYR A 93 1.45 -29.11 -2.60
N GLY A 94 0.65 -28.39 -3.36
CA GLY A 94 1.14 -27.38 -4.30
C GLY A 94 -0.01 -26.60 -4.92
N TRP A 95 0.28 -25.41 -5.42
CA TRP A 95 -0.72 -24.53 -6.03
C TRP A 95 -0.18 -23.87 -7.30
N ALA A 96 -1.07 -23.48 -8.21
CA ALA A 96 -0.74 -22.67 -9.37
C ALA A 96 -1.95 -21.85 -9.81
N ASN A 97 -1.69 -20.65 -10.31
CA ASN A 97 -2.72 -19.80 -10.90
C ASN A 97 -2.39 -19.54 -12.38
N VAL A 98 -3.41 -19.43 -13.22
CA VAL A 98 -3.25 -19.07 -14.63
C VAL A 98 -4.37 -18.12 -15.05
N ASN A 99 -4.04 -17.10 -15.85
CA ASN A 99 -5.05 -16.25 -16.46
C ASN A 99 -5.81 -17.04 -17.54
N LEU A 100 -7.14 -16.97 -17.54
CA LEU A 100 -7.95 -17.62 -18.56
C LEU A 100 -7.68 -17.04 -19.95
N PHE A 101 -7.34 -15.75 -20.02
CA PHE A 101 -6.93 -15.06 -21.24
C PHE A 101 -5.44 -14.73 -21.21
N ASP A 102 -4.74 -15.00 -22.31
CA ASP A 102 -3.35 -14.61 -22.51
C ASP A 102 -3.20 -13.08 -22.68
N HIS A 103 -1.96 -12.60 -22.77
CA HIS A 103 -1.65 -11.18 -22.93
C HIS A 103 -2.17 -10.56 -24.24
N ASN A 104 -2.44 -11.38 -25.26
CA ASN A 104 -3.04 -10.96 -26.53
C ASN A 104 -4.58 -10.97 -26.47
N GLY A 105 -5.14 -11.42 -25.35
CA GLY A 105 -6.57 -11.51 -25.10
C GLY A 105 -7.21 -12.79 -25.63
N PHE A 106 -6.45 -13.82 -25.96
CA PHE A 106 -7.01 -15.11 -26.37
C PHE A 106 -7.19 -16.06 -25.19
N MET A 107 -8.33 -16.77 -25.18
CA MET A 107 -8.61 -17.78 -24.18
C MET A 107 -7.67 -18.96 -24.33
N ILE A 108 -7.20 -19.52 -23.21
CA ILE A 108 -6.50 -20.80 -23.21
C ILE A 108 -7.48 -21.94 -23.55
N THR A 109 -7.10 -22.82 -24.48
CA THR A 109 -8.00 -23.85 -25.05
C THR A 109 -7.39 -25.24 -25.17
N ASP A 110 -6.08 -25.35 -24.99
CA ASP A 110 -5.33 -26.59 -25.15
C ASP A 110 -4.78 -27.08 -23.80
N GLU A 111 -3.96 -28.13 -23.84
CA GLU A 111 -3.28 -28.61 -22.63
C GLU A 111 -2.26 -27.57 -22.15
N VAL A 112 -2.41 -27.17 -20.89
CA VAL A 112 -1.54 -26.23 -20.19
C VAL A 112 -0.84 -26.97 -19.06
N THR A 113 0.48 -26.90 -19.03
CA THR A 113 1.29 -27.40 -17.91
C THR A 113 1.48 -26.29 -16.89
N LEU A 114 1.06 -26.57 -15.66
CA LEU A 114 1.15 -25.71 -14.49
C LEU A 114 2.26 -26.22 -13.58
N ASN A 115 3.33 -25.45 -13.47
CA ASN A 115 4.42 -25.72 -12.54
C ASN A 115 4.01 -25.25 -11.14
N LEU A 116 3.80 -26.21 -10.22
CA LEU A 116 3.23 -25.91 -8.91
C LEU A 116 4.23 -25.24 -7.97
N TRP A 117 3.75 -24.23 -7.26
CA TRP A 117 4.43 -23.59 -6.14
C TRP A 117 4.22 -24.38 -4.85
N PRO A 118 5.21 -24.38 -3.94
CA PRO A 118 5.10 -25.08 -2.67
C PRO A 118 4.13 -24.38 -1.71
N PRO A 119 3.55 -25.11 -0.74
CA PRO A 119 2.64 -24.56 0.27
C PRO A 119 3.28 -23.51 1.18
N SER A 120 4.62 -23.49 1.32
CA SER A 120 5.34 -22.56 2.19
C SER A 120 5.18 -21.08 1.83
N LEU A 121 4.70 -20.79 0.61
CA LEU A 121 4.39 -19.43 0.16
C LEU A 121 2.98 -18.96 0.55
N VAL A 122 2.16 -19.84 1.12
CA VAL A 122 0.81 -19.50 1.55
C VAL A 122 0.87 -18.96 2.99
N GLN A 123 0.36 -17.74 3.20
CA GLN A 123 0.41 -17.06 4.49
C GLN A 123 -0.39 -17.77 5.59
N THR A 124 -1.36 -18.63 5.24
CA THR A 124 -2.17 -19.38 6.21
C THR A 124 -2.25 -20.87 5.87
N ALA A 125 -1.99 -21.73 6.86
CA ALA A 125 -2.03 -23.19 6.71
C ALA A 125 -3.42 -23.77 6.35
N ASN A 126 -4.48 -22.94 6.39
CA ASN A 126 -5.87 -23.33 6.14
C ASN A 126 -6.40 -22.88 4.77
N GLU A 127 -5.61 -22.18 3.96
CA GLU A 127 -6.01 -21.83 2.59
C GLU A 127 -5.87 -23.03 1.66
N SER A 128 -6.99 -23.51 1.15
CA SER A 128 -6.99 -24.62 0.17
C SER A 128 -6.71 -24.17 -1.26
N LEU A 129 -6.81 -22.87 -1.54
CA LEU A 129 -6.44 -22.23 -2.81
C LEU A 129 -5.74 -20.91 -2.49
N HIS A 130 -4.71 -20.58 -3.26
CA HIS A 130 -3.93 -19.37 -3.08
C HIS A 130 -4.22 -18.36 -4.21
N SER A 131 -5.43 -17.81 -4.23
CA SER A 131 -5.95 -16.94 -5.32
C SER A 131 -5.18 -15.63 -5.52
N TRP A 132 -4.42 -15.23 -4.51
CA TRP A 132 -3.61 -14.02 -4.43
C TRP A 132 -2.22 -14.18 -5.00
N GLY A 133 -1.79 -15.44 -5.12
CA GLY A 133 -0.46 -15.78 -5.60
C GLY A 133 -0.25 -15.40 -7.06
N THR A 134 1.03 -15.40 -7.43
CA THR A 134 1.46 -15.16 -8.80
C THR A 134 0.76 -16.09 -9.80
N VAL A 135 0.54 -15.57 -11.02
CA VAL A 135 0.09 -16.34 -12.18
C VAL A 135 1.25 -16.91 -13.00
N LEU A 136 2.49 -16.65 -12.56
CA LEU A 136 3.70 -17.17 -13.19
C LEU A 136 3.96 -18.58 -12.65
N GLY A 137 4.33 -19.51 -13.54
CA GLY A 137 4.70 -20.86 -13.13
C GLY A 137 5.97 -20.87 -12.28
N ASN A 138 6.04 -21.79 -11.33
CA ASN A 138 7.27 -22.01 -10.55
C ASN A 138 8.42 -22.38 -11.50
N PRO A 139 9.57 -21.67 -11.48
CA PRO A 139 10.72 -22.00 -12.32
C PRO A 139 11.39 -23.32 -11.90
N ASN A 140 11.24 -23.73 -10.64
CA ASN A 140 11.81 -24.96 -10.08
C ASN A 140 10.71 -25.78 -9.37
N PRO A 141 9.76 -26.38 -10.13
CA PRO A 141 8.66 -27.13 -9.54
C PRO A 141 9.10 -28.50 -9.03
N GLU A 142 8.62 -28.88 -7.84
CA GLU A 142 8.64 -30.28 -7.40
C GLU A 142 7.59 -31.12 -8.16
N PHE A 143 6.47 -30.49 -8.48
CA PHE A 143 5.33 -31.09 -9.16
C PHE A 143 4.87 -30.21 -10.32
N SER A 144 4.57 -30.85 -11.44
CA SER A 144 3.91 -30.20 -12.56
C SER A 144 2.55 -30.85 -12.80
N MET A 145 1.58 -30.04 -13.19
CA MET A 145 0.19 -30.47 -13.38
C MET A 145 -0.29 -30.10 -14.77
N GLN A 146 -0.95 -31.02 -15.47
CA GLN A 146 -1.56 -30.73 -16.77
C GLN A 146 -3.07 -30.52 -16.61
N ILE A 147 -3.56 -29.39 -17.14
CA ILE A 147 -4.98 -29.11 -17.28
C ILE A 147 -5.34 -28.85 -18.73
N LYS A 148 -6.59 -29.08 -19.11
CA LYS A 148 -7.13 -28.76 -20.44
C LYS A 148 -8.41 -27.95 -20.28
N VAL A 149 -8.51 -26.82 -20.96
CA VAL A 149 -9.71 -25.97 -20.94
C VAL A 149 -10.54 -26.24 -22.19
N HIS A 150 -11.84 -26.53 -22.02
CA HIS A 150 -12.71 -26.85 -23.15
C HIS A 150 -12.94 -25.64 -24.05
N ASN A 151 -12.60 -25.77 -25.34
CA ASN A 151 -13.05 -24.84 -26.38
C ASN A 151 -14.35 -25.34 -27.01
N PRO A 152 -15.48 -24.63 -26.83
CA PRO A 152 -16.76 -24.99 -27.44
C PRO A 152 -16.84 -24.63 -28.94
N THR A 153 -15.81 -24.00 -29.51
CA THR A 153 -15.79 -23.52 -30.89
C THR A 153 -14.65 -24.13 -31.69
N LEU A 154 -14.75 -24.08 -33.02
CA LEU A 154 -13.69 -24.51 -33.94
C LEU A 154 -12.52 -23.52 -34.04
N GLY A 155 -12.71 -22.27 -33.58
CA GLY A 155 -11.70 -21.20 -33.67
C GLY A 155 -11.14 -20.79 -32.30
N ARG A 156 -10.14 -19.91 -32.30
CA ARG A 156 -9.65 -19.28 -31.06
C ARG A 156 -10.69 -18.29 -30.54
N ILE A 157 -10.92 -18.31 -29.23
CA ILE A 157 -11.82 -17.36 -28.56
C ILE A 157 -10.98 -16.17 -28.09
N ARG A 158 -11.42 -14.95 -28.39
CA ARG A 158 -10.80 -13.70 -27.92
C ARG A 158 -11.75 -12.99 -26.95
N ARG A 159 -11.21 -12.37 -25.91
CA ARG A 159 -11.99 -11.52 -24.99
C ARG A 159 -12.61 -10.33 -25.74
N PRO A 160 -13.81 -9.87 -25.35
CA PRO A 160 -14.37 -8.62 -25.89
C PRO A 160 -13.52 -7.41 -25.48
N THR A 161 -13.49 -6.37 -26.32
CA THR A 161 -12.91 -5.07 -25.96
C THR A 161 -13.90 -4.26 -25.11
N VAL A 162 -13.43 -3.24 -24.40
CA VAL A 162 -14.31 -2.32 -23.64
C VAL A 162 -15.32 -1.64 -24.58
N ASN A 163 -14.90 -1.27 -25.79
CA ASN A 163 -15.80 -0.70 -26.81
C ASN A 163 -16.91 -1.68 -27.21
N CYS A 164 -16.63 -2.99 -27.27
CA CYS A 164 -17.65 -3.99 -27.52
C CYS A 164 -18.74 -3.99 -26.45
N PHE A 165 -18.36 -3.83 -25.17
CA PHE A 165 -19.31 -3.73 -24.06
C PHE A 165 -20.15 -2.44 -24.13
N ILE A 166 -19.50 -1.29 -24.39
CA ILE A 166 -20.18 0.01 -24.53
C ILE A 166 -21.18 -0.02 -25.70
N ASN A 167 -20.76 -0.50 -26.86
CA ASN A 167 -21.62 -0.62 -28.05
C ASN A 167 -22.80 -1.58 -27.81
N ALA A 168 -22.56 -2.69 -27.12
CA ALA A 168 -23.62 -3.64 -26.75
C ALA A 168 -24.66 -3.00 -25.83
N PHE A 169 -24.22 -2.20 -24.85
CA PHE A 169 -25.12 -1.48 -23.95
C PHE A 169 -26.00 -0.47 -24.68
N HIS A 170 -25.40 0.38 -25.53
CA HIS A 170 -26.15 1.36 -26.33
C HIS A 170 -27.13 0.71 -27.30
N THR A 171 -26.73 -0.37 -27.98
CA THR A 171 -27.60 -1.11 -28.89
C THR A 171 -28.82 -1.68 -28.15
N LYS A 172 -28.61 -2.22 -26.94
CA LYS A 172 -29.70 -2.74 -26.10
C LYS A 172 -30.66 -1.63 -25.69
N GLN A 173 -30.13 -0.47 -25.26
CA GLN A 173 -30.95 0.68 -24.91
C GLN A 173 -31.79 1.16 -26.10
N PHE A 174 -31.18 1.32 -27.27
CA PHE A 174 -31.89 1.72 -28.49
C PHE A 174 -33.04 0.75 -28.84
N ASN A 175 -32.77 -0.56 -28.82
CA ASN A 175 -33.79 -1.57 -29.11
C ASN A 175 -34.93 -1.58 -28.08
N SER A 176 -34.61 -1.37 -26.80
CA SER A 176 -35.62 -1.28 -25.75
C SER A 176 -36.50 -0.02 -25.89
N SER A 177 -35.90 1.11 -26.25
CA SER A 177 -36.61 2.35 -26.55
C SER A 177 -37.51 2.20 -27.77
N PHE A 178 -37.04 1.54 -28.83
CA PHE A 178 -37.82 1.26 -30.04
C PHE A 178 -38.99 0.30 -29.76
N GLN A 179 -38.79 -0.76 -28.98
CA GLN A 179 -39.88 -1.65 -28.55
C GLN A 179 -40.90 -0.94 -27.67
N SER A 180 -40.47 -0.05 -26.77
CA SER A 180 -41.38 0.75 -25.95
C SER A 180 -42.20 1.74 -26.79
N TYR A 181 -41.61 2.30 -27.84
CA TYR A 181 -42.27 3.20 -28.79
C TYR A 181 -43.27 2.45 -29.68
N SER A 182 -42.88 1.30 -30.22
CA SER A 182 -43.75 0.42 -31.01
C SER A 182 -44.95 -0.12 -30.21
N ASN A 183 -44.79 -0.35 -28.91
CA ASN A 183 -45.90 -0.78 -28.04
C ASN A 183 -46.84 0.38 -27.66
N LYS A 184 -46.37 1.63 -27.70
CA LYS A 184 -47.19 2.83 -27.47
C LYS A 184 -47.91 3.31 -28.74
N HIS A 185 -47.39 2.98 -29.92
CA HIS A 185 -47.99 3.29 -31.22
C HIS A 185 -48.05 2.03 -32.10
N PRO A 186 -49.06 1.16 -31.92
CA PRO A 186 -49.27 0.04 -32.83
C PRO A 186 -49.69 0.59 -34.20
N LEU A 187 -48.78 0.48 -35.18
CA LEU A 187 -49.13 0.74 -36.58
C LEU A 187 -50.20 -0.27 -37.02
N LYS A 188 -51.43 0.22 -37.23
CA LYS A 188 -52.47 -0.51 -37.95
C LYS A 188 -52.11 -0.52 -39.43
N GLY A 189 -51.66 -1.64 -39.96
CA GLY A 189 -51.43 -1.76 -41.41
C GLY A 189 -50.90 -3.12 -41.85
N TYR A 190 -51.82 -3.90 -42.43
CA TYR A 190 -51.63 -5.05 -43.33
C TYR A 190 -50.97 -6.33 -42.79
N ILE A 191 -51.82 -7.35 -42.73
CA ILE A 191 -51.50 -8.78 -42.70
C ILE A 191 -50.79 -9.11 -44.01
N ASP A 192 -49.62 -9.74 -43.91
CA ASP A 192 -49.21 -10.74 -44.89
C ASP A 192 -48.74 -11.98 -44.12
N ASP A 193 -49.40 -13.09 -44.40
CA ASP A 193 -49.18 -14.39 -43.77
C ASP A 193 -47.80 -14.92 -44.18
N ASN A 194 -46.81 -14.81 -43.30
CA ASN A 194 -45.70 -15.76 -43.26
C ASN A 194 -45.11 -15.84 -41.85
N ASN A 195 -45.12 -17.06 -41.32
CA ASN A 195 -44.60 -17.49 -40.02
C ASN A 195 -43.29 -16.81 -39.60
N VAL A 196 -43.35 -15.99 -38.55
CA VAL A 196 -42.22 -15.80 -37.63
C VAL A 196 -42.75 -15.87 -36.20
N CYS A 197 -42.51 -16.99 -35.54
CA CYS A 197 -42.68 -17.11 -34.09
C CYS A 197 -41.88 -16.00 -33.40
N VAL A 198 -42.55 -15.04 -32.77
CA VAL A 198 -41.94 -14.10 -31.83
C VAL A 198 -41.67 -14.86 -30.53
N GLY A 199 -40.64 -15.70 -30.57
CA GLY A 199 -40.02 -16.25 -29.38
C GLY A 199 -39.24 -15.14 -28.68
N LYS A 200 -39.40 -15.01 -27.36
CA LYS A 200 -38.54 -14.22 -26.48
C LYS A 200 -37.07 -14.59 -26.74
N THR A 201 -36.42 -13.87 -27.64
CA THR A 201 -35.00 -14.07 -27.94
C THR A 201 -34.20 -13.30 -26.91
N LYS A 202 -33.56 -14.03 -25.99
CA LYS A 202 -32.40 -13.51 -25.26
C LYS A 202 -31.44 -12.97 -26.32
N ALA A 203 -31.16 -11.66 -26.30
CA ALA A 203 -30.19 -11.06 -27.21
C ALA A 203 -28.85 -11.80 -27.05
N ASN A 204 -28.49 -12.60 -28.05
CA ASN A 204 -27.19 -13.25 -28.14
C ASN A 204 -26.24 -12.22 -28.74
N TYR A 205 -25.40 -11.60 -27.91
CA TYR A 205 -24.35 -10.71 -28.38
C TYR A 205 -23.34 -11.52 -29.21
N SER A 206 -23.23 -11.18 -30.49
CA SER A 206 -22.26 -11.73 -31.44
C SER A 206 -21.19 -10.68 -31.65
N PHE A 207 -20.03 -10.83 -31.01
CA PHE A 207 -18.89 -9.94 -31.20
C PHE A 207 -18.15 -10.34 -32.49
N ARG A 208 -18.03 -9.43 -33.46
CA ARG A 208 -17.14 -9.63 -34.63
C ARG A 208 -15.71 -9.32 -34.17
N THR A 209 -14.84 -10.31 -34.21
CA THR A 209 -13.48 -10.25 -33.66
C THR A 209 -12.39 -9.92 -34.71
N THR A 210 -12.75 -9.32 -35.83
CA THR A 210 -11.83 -9.17 -37.00
C THR A 210 -10.99 -7.90 -37.03
N GLU A 211 -11.10 -6.98 -36.08
CA GLU A 211 -10.32 -5.74 -36.11
C GLU A 211 -9.10 -5.80 -35.18
N ILE A 212 -7.92 -5.79 -35.80
CA ILE A 212 -6.58 -5.82 -35.18
C ILE A 212 -6.16 -4.43 -34.69
N ASN A 213 -6.83 -3.35 -35.14
CA ASN A 213 -6.34 -1.98 -34.95
C ASN A 213 -6.66 -1.36 -33.57
N ASP A 214 -7.67 -1.85 -32.85
CA ASP A 214 -8.07 -1.29 -31.54
C ASP A 214 -7.05 -1.53 -30.40
N VAL A 215 -6.06 -2.39 -30.61
CA VAL A 215 -4.98 -2.63 -29.62
C VAL A 215 -3.77 -1.70 -29.85
N ILE A 216 -3.64 -1.13 -31.04
CA ILE A 216 -2.49 -0.28 -31.40
C ILE A 216 -2.81 1.21 -31.20
N GLU A 217 -4.05 1.66 -31.42
CA GLU A 217 -4.42 3.06 -31.19
C GLU A 217 -4.51 3.46 -29.71
N SER A 218 -4.59 2.49 -28.79
CA SER A 218 -4.42 2.73 -27.35
C SER A 218 -2.95 2.76 -26.88
N CYS A 219 -2.00 2.53 -27.80
CA CYS A 219 -0.56 2.46 -27.52
C CYS A 219 0.28 3.55 -28.23
N THR A 220 -0.32 4.45 -29.00
CA THR A 220 0.40 5.58 -29.60
C THR A 220 0.32 6.82 -28.72
N PHE A 221 1.50 7.34 -28.36
CA PHE A 221 1.71 8.66 -27.76
C PHE A 221 0.90 9.73 -28.50
N MET A 222 0.13 10.54 -27.77
CA MET A 222 -0.23 11.86 -28.27
C MET A 222 1.03 12.75 -28.17
N GLU A 223 1.80 12.82 -29.25
CA GLU A 223 2.69 13.97 -29.46
C GLU A 223 1.84 15.21 -29.82
N PRO A 224 2.27 16.42 -29.43
CA PRO A 224 1.54 17.64 -29.74
C PRO A 224 1.63 17.94 -31.23
N VAL A 225 0.50 17.91 -31.93
CA VAL A 225 0.42 18.25 -33.36
C VAL A 225 0.63 19.76 -33.52
N ASN A 226 1.73 20.13 -34.17
CA ASN A 226 1.91 21.44 -34.80
C ASN A 226 1.05 21.49 -36.07
N ILE A 227 0.20 22.50 -36.17
CA ILE A 227 -0.61 22.79 -37.35
C ILE A 227 0.27 23.57 -38.32
N GLU A 228 0.68 22.94 -39.44
CA GLU A 228 0.85 23.63 -40.72
C GLU A 228 1.08 22.64 -41.88
N THR A 229 0.19 22.73 -42.87
CA THR A 229 0.36 22.38 -44.30
C THR A 229 0.70 20.94 -44.70
N ILE A 230 -0.17 20.31 -45.50
CA ILE A 230 0.06 20.07 -46.93
C ILE A 230 -1.20 19.43 -47.58
N ASN A 231 -1.58 20.04 -48.70
CA ASN A 231 -2.66 19.70 -49.61
C ASN A 231 -2.35 18.48 -50.52
N GLY A 232 -3.42 17.83 -51.00
CA GLY A 232 -3.46 17.02 -52.24
C GLY A 232 -3.40 15.51 -51.98
N SER A 233 -4.24 14.64 -52.55
CA SER A 233 -5.11 14.75 -53.72
C SER A 233 -6.14 13.60 -53.76
N THR A 234 -7.41 13.97 -53.95
CA THR A 234 -8.48 13.37 -54.79
C THR A 234 -8.66 11.85 -54.86
N CYS A 235 -9.88 11.38 -54.56
CA CYS A 235 -10.81 10.74 -55.52
C CYS A 235 -12.25 10.85 -54.98
N ASP A 236 -13.14 11.36 -55.83
CA ASP A 236 -14.53 11.76 -55.60
C ASP A 236 -15.50 10.60 -55.31
N GLU A 237 -16.40 10.76 -54.32
CA GLU A 237 -17.83 10.44 -54.47
C GLU A 237 -18.69 11.48 -53.72
N ASP A 238 -19.79 11.87 -54.37
CA ASP A 238 -20.73 12.98 -54.15
C ASP A 238 -21.39 13.04 -52.75
N PRO A 239 -21.23 14.13 -51.96
CA PRO A 239 -21.78 14.24 -50.60
C PRO A 239 -23.22 14.79 -50.54
N SER A 240 -23.96 14.89 -51.65
CA SER A 240 -25.29 15.53 -51.67
C SER A 240 -26.49 14.63 -51.32
N LYS A 241 -26.30 13.41 -50.79
CA LYS A 241 -27.39 12.48 -50.40
C LYS A 241 -27.18 11.70 -49.08
N LEU A 242 -26.69 12.35 -48.04
CA LEU A 242 -26.81 11.85 -46.66
C LEU A 242 -27.66 12.86 -45.86
N PRO A 243 -28.72 12.42 -45.16
CA PRO A 243 -29.48 13.32 -44.31
C PRO A 243 -28.57 13.80 -43.17
N ASP A 244 -28.51 15.10 -42.97
CA ASP A 244 -27.80 15.76 -41.87
C ASP A 244 -28.11 15.07 -40.54
N PHE A 245 -27.12 14.36 -40.00
CA PHE A 245 -27.21 13.74 -38.69
C PHE A 245 -26.72 14.75 -37.66
N ASN A 246 -27.66 15.48 -37.06
CA ASN A 246 -27.38 16.43 -35.99
C ASN A 246 -27.18 15.67 -34.66
N PRO A 247 -25.96 15.57 -34.09
CA PRO A 247 -25.71 14.77 -32.88
C PRO A 247 -26.28 15.41 -31.62
N SER A 248 -26.78 16.65 -31.72
CA SER A 248 -27.25 17.46 -30.61
C SER A 248 -28.67 17.10 -30.14
N GLU A 249 -29.43 16.28 -30.88
CA GLU A 249 -30.80 15.92 -30.53
C GLU A 249 -30.93 14.58 -29.77
N PHE A 250 -29.86 13.79 -29.64
CA PHE A 250 -29.89 12.50 -28.93
C PHE A 250 -29.28 12.51 -27.52
N LEU A 251 -28.69 13.64 -27.11
CA LEU A 251 -28.29 13.89 -25.72
C LEU A 251 -29.47 14.47 -24.95
N PHE A 252 -30.46 13.65 -24.60
CA PHE A 252 -31.36 13.77 -23.44
C PHE A 252 -32.51 12.77 -23.58
N ASN A 253 -32.20 11.47 -23.54
CA ASN A 253 -33.20 10.51 -23.10
C ASN A 253 -32.85 10.10 -21.68
N LYS A 254 -33.42 10.84 -20.72
CA LYS A 254 -33.74 10.31 -19.39
C LYS A 254 -34.35 8.91 -19.60
N PRO A 255 -33.97 7.87 -18.84
CA PRO A 255 -34.83 6.70 -18.74
C PRO A 255 -36.20 7.21 -18.27
N ALA A 256 -37.25 6.79 -18.97
CA ALA A 256 -38.60 7.33 -18.80
C ALA A 256 -39.02 7.33 -17.32
N ASN A 257 -38.93 8.51 -16.67
CA ASN A 257 -39.86 8.84 -15.60
C ASN A 257 -41.22 8.89 -16.28
N ASN A 258 -42.09 7.93 -15.94
CA ASN A 258 -43.50 8.07 -16.20
C ASN A 258 -43.92 9.42 -15.62
N ASN A 259 -44.30 10.37 -16.47
CA ASN A 259 -45.03 11.57 -16.08
C ASN A 259 -46.41 11.11 -15.58
N ILE A 260 -46.43 10.62 -14.35
CA ILE A 260 -47.58 10.64 -13.46
C ILE A 260 -47.22 11.73 -12.46
N THR A 261 -48.10 12.72 -12.31
CA THR A 261 -48.08 13.75 -11.27
C THR A 261 -47.36 13.25 -10.01
N THR A 262 -46.12 13.70 -9.79
CA THR A 262 -45.25 13.22 -8.72
C THR A 262 -45.86 13.57 -7.38
N SER A 263 -46.22 12.53 -6.65
CA SER A 263 -46.56 12.60 -5.24
C SER A 263 -45.33 13.08 -4.46
N THR A 264 -45.54 13.79 -3.35
CA THR A 264 -44.49 14.24 -2.41
C THR A 264 -43.64 13.11 -1.80
N ALA A 265 -44.00 11.84 -2.03
CA ALA A 265 -43.30 10.67 -1.50
C ALA A 265 -42.07 10.25 -2.31
N ASP A 266 -42.06 10.45 -3.65
CA ASP A 266 -40.91 10.07 -4.49
C ASP A 266 -39.71 11.00 -4.26
N ASP A 267 -39.95 12.32 -4.13
CA ASP A 267 -38.91 13.32 -3.87
C ASP A 267 -38.26 13.17 -2.48
N LEU A 268 -39.01 12.65 -1.50
CA LEU A 268 -38.49 12.33 -0.18
C LEU A 268 -37.61 11.07 -0.20
N THR A 269 -37.98 10.08 -1.01
CA THR A 269 -37.24 8.82 -1.14
C THR A 269 -35.89 9.03 -1.82
N ASP A 270 -35.84 9.90 -2.84
CA ASP A 270 -34.59 10.27 -3.50
C ASP A 270 -33.64 11.03 -2.56
N LYS A 271 -34.14 12.01 -1.79
CA LYS A 271 -33.29 12.72 -0.80
C LYS A 271 -32.73 11.81 0.30
N ILE A 272 -33.51 10.81 0.74
CA ILE A 272 -33.03 9.80 1.69
C ILE A 272 -31.91 8.95 1.05
N LEU A 273 -32.07 8.54 -0.21
CA LEU A 273 -31.06 7.79 -0.94
C LEU A 273 -29.77 8.61 -1.08
N GLU A 274 -29.87 9.89 -1.49
CA GLU A 274 -28.73 10.79 -1.63
C GLU A 274 -27.95 10.97 -0.31
N SER A 275 -28.67 11.17 0.80
CA SER A 275 -28.05 11.28 2.12
C SER A 275 -27.30 10.02 2.51
N ARG A 276 -27.88 8.83 2.24
CA ARG A 276 -27.23 7.54 2.50
C ARG A 276 -26.01 7.32 1.63
N LEU A 277 -26.04 7.70 0.35
CA LEU A 277 -24.88 7.60 -0.54
C LEU A 277 -23.72 8.47 -0.04
N ARG A 278 -24.01 9.69 0.44
CA ARG A 278 -22.98 10.56 1.02
C ARG A 278 -22.39 9.96 2.30
N GLU A 279 -23.21 9.38 3.15
CA GLU A 279 -22.77 8.67 4.35
C GLU A 279 -21.84 7.51 4.00
N ILE A 280 -22.24 6.64 3.08
CA ILE A 280 -21.43 5.49 2.64
C ILE A 280 -20.07 5.96 2.09
N VAL A 281 -20.05 6.98 1.23
CA VAL A 281 -18.81 7.45 0.60
C VAL A 281 -17.88 8.14 1.60
N SER A 282 -18.43 8.69 2.69
CA SER A 282 -17.64 9.28 3.78
C SER A 282 -16.96 8.26 4.68
N ARG A 283 -17.36 6.97 4.61
CA ARG A 283 -16.73 5.89 5.38
C ARG A 283 -15.27 5.67 4.95
N ASP A 284 -14.47 5.13 5.87
CA ASP A 284 -13.07 4.83 5.61
C ASP A 284 -12.90 3.67 4.61
N PRO A 285 -11.75 3.53 3.94
CA PRO A 285 -11.55 2.53 2.89
C PRO A 285 -11.64 1.07 3.36
N LEU A 286 -11.55 0.80 4.67
CA LEU A 286 -11.62 -0.55 5.24
C LEU A 286 -13.04 -0.94 5.66
N TYR A 287 -14.01 -0.01 5.56
CA TYR A 287 -15.40 -0.25 5.89
C TYR A 287 -16.03 -1.33 4.99
N GLU A 288 -16.69 -2.31 5.61
CA GLU A 288 -17.39 -3.39 4.90
C GLU A 288 -18.82 -2.96 4.56
N LEU A 289 -19.14 -2.93 3.26
CA LEU A 289 -20.50 -2.65 2.79
C LEU A 289 -21.44 -3.82 3.09
N CYS A 290 -22.56 -3.56 3.76
CA CYS A 290 -23.64 -4.54 3.86
C CYS A 290 -24.41 -4.67 2.53
N GLU A 291 -25.15 -5.77 2.33
CA GLU A 291 -25.89 -6.01 1.07
C GLU A 291 -26.90 -4.91 0.73
N GLN A 292 -27.49 -4.25 1.75
CA GLN A 292 -28.39 -3.12 1.53
C GLN A 292 -27.66 -1.89 0.98
N GLU A 293 -26.46 -1.60 1.49
CA GLU A 293 -25.62 -0.50 1.02
C GLU A 293 -25.09 -0.76 -0.39
N LYS A 294 -24.74 -2.00 -0.70
CA LYS A 294 -24.36 -2.39 -2.06
C LYS A 294 -25.48 -2.10 -3.05
N ASP A 295 -26.71 -2.43 -2.67
CA ASP A 295 -27.90 -2.15 -3.48
C ASP A 295 -28.20 -0.64 -3.59
N TYR A 296 -28.04 0.15 -2.51
CA TYR A 296 -28.15 1.61 -2.58
C TYR A 296 -27.11 2.22 -3.54
N LEU A 297 -25.84 1.82 -3.44
CA LEU A 297 -24.75 2.29 -4.30
C LEU A 297 -25.02 1.94 -5.76
N TRP A 298 -25.40 0.69 -6.04
CA TRP A 298 -25.70 0.29 -7.41
C TRP A 298 -26.89 1.09 -7.95
N ARG A 299 -28.00 1.21 -7.22
CA ARG A 299 -29.16 2.03 -7.64
C ARG A 299 -28.81 3.50 -7.86
N GLY A 300 -27.96 4.07 -7.01
CA GLY A 300 -27.50 5.46 -7.06
C GLY A 300 -26.37 5.78 -8.04
N ARG A 301 -25.82 4.79 -8.76
CA ARG A 301 -24.60 4.91 -9.59
C ARG A 301 -24.58 6.12 -10.54
N TYR A 302 -25.70 6.42 -11.21
CA TYR A 302 -25.82 7.56 -12.13
C TYR A 302 -25.87 8.92 -11.41
N TRP A 303 -26.45 8.96 -10.20
CA TRP A 303 -26.40 10.15 -9.37
C TRP A 303 -24.99 10.40 -8.87
N CYS A 304 -24.29 9.35 -8.43
CA CYS A 304 -22.90 9.43 -7.99
C CYS A 304 -21.97 9.92 -9.10
N LEU A 305 -22.15 9.44 -10.34
CA LEU A 305 -21.40 9.90 -11.51
C LEU A 305 -21.38 11.43 -11.62
N ASN A 306 -22.54 12.07 -11.42
CA ASN A 306 -22.71 13.51 -11.62
C ASN A 306 -22.45 14.35 -10.36
N ASN A 307 -22.71 13.80 -9.16
CA ASN A 307 -22.75 14.58 -7.92
C ASN A 307 -21.72 14.13 -6.87
N LEU A 308 -21.17 12.92 -6.99
CA LEU A 308 -20.26 12.34 -6.01
C LEU A 308 -19.20 11.43 -6.67
N PRO A 309 -18.26 11.99 -7.47
CA PRO A 309 -17.27 11.20 -8.20
C PRO A 309 -16.34 10.38 -7.30
N SER A 310 -16.18 10.77 -6.03
CA SER A 310 -15.45 10.02 -4.99
C SER A 310 -16.09 8.67 -4.64
N ALA A 311 -17.31 8.39 -5.09
CA ALA A 311 -17.97 7.11 -4.92
C ALA A 311 -17.38 5.98 -5.79
N LEU A 312 -16.53 6.29 -6.78
CA LEU A 312 -16.06 5.29 -7.74
C LEU A 312 -15.43 4.03 -7.12
N PRO A 313 -14.51 4.12 -6.14
CA PRO A 313 -13.96 2.91 -5.50
C PRO A 313 -15.04 2.03 -4.86
N TRP A 314 -16.09 2.64 -4.30
CA TRP A 314 -17.22 1.92 -3.70
C TRP A 314 -18.11 1.27 -4.77
N ILE A 315 -18.37 1.98 -5.87
CA ILE A 315 -19.16 1.42 -6.98
C ILE A 315 -18.46 0.21 -7.57
N CYS A 316 -17.14 0.25 -7.74
CA CYS A 316 -16.36 -0.89 -8.22
C CYS A 316 -16.48 -2.14 -7.34
N GLN A 317 -16.72 -1.99 -6.03
CA GLN A 317 -16.91 -3.11 -5.12
C GLN A 317 -18.29 -3.78 -5.25
N VAL A 318 -19.28 -3.08 -5.81
CA VAL A 318 -20.66 -3.59 -5.93
C VAL A 318 -20.99 -4.10 -7.34
N VAL A 319 -20.07 -3.94 -8.29
CA VAL A 319 -20.24 -4.45 -9.66
C VAL A 319 -20.37 -5.97 -9.63
N ASN A 320 -21.42 -6.50 -10.26
CA ASN A 320 -21.50 -7.92 -10.56
C ASN A 320 -20.64 -8.25 -11.78
N TRP A 321 -19.39 -8.66 -11.53
CA TRP A 321 -18.41 -9.01 -12.58
C TRP A 321 -18.80 -10.21 -13.44
N CYS A 322 -19.71 -11.07 -12.95
CA CYS A 322 -20.26 -12.20 -13.70
C CYS A 322 -21.47 -11.81 -14.56
N GLY A 323 -21.97 -10.58 -14.47
CA GLY A 323 -23.15 -10.14 -15.20
C GLY A 323 -22.77 -9.34 -16.43
N ARG A 324 -22.78 -9.93 -17.62
CA ARG A 324 -22.38 -9.20 -18.86
C ARG A 324 -23.16 -7.91 -19.11
N ASP A 325 -24.45 -7.87 -18.77
CA ASP A 325 -25.28 -6.68 -18.93
C ASP A 325 -24.90 -5.60 -17.92
N THR A 326 -24.64 -6.00 -16.67
CA THR A 326 -24.14 -5.13 -15.59
C THR A 326 -22.76 -4.58 -15.93
N LEU A 327 -21.88 -5.41 -16.47
CA LEU A 327 -20.52 -5.04 -16.87
C LEU A 327 -20.54 -4.08 -18.07
N ALA A 328 -21.42 -4.30 -19.04
CA ALA A 328 -21.61 -3.41 -20.18
C ALA A 328 -22.09 -2.01 -19.75
N GLU A 329 -23.05 -1.97 -18.83
CA GLU A 329 -23.50 -0.73 -18.20
C GLU A 329 -22.38 -0.04 -17.43
N PHE A 330 -21.65 -0.79 -16.61
CA PHE A 330 -20.58 -0.25 -15.78
C PHE A 330 -19.41 0.30 -16.61
N TYR A 331 -18.99 -0.37 -17.69
CA TYR A 331 -17.97 0.18 -18.58
C TYR A 331 -18.42 1.46 -19.29
N THR A 332 -19.71 1.58 -19.60
CA THR A 332 -20.27 2.83 -20.14
C THR A 332 -20.22 3.94 -19.08
N LEU A 333 -20.61 3.62 -17.84
CA LEU A 333 -20.58 4.55 -16.70
C LEU A 333 -19.16 5.05 -16.41
N ILE A 334 -18.17 4.15 -16.36
CA ILE A 334 -16.79 4.54 -16.01
C ILE A 334 -16.11 5.32 -17.14
N HIS A 335 -16.47 5.06 -18.39
CA HIS A 335 -16.00 5.84 -19.54
C HIS A 335 -16.50 7.28 -19.48
N GLN A 336 -17.68 7.51 -18.88
CA GLN A 336 -18.25 8.85 -18.65
C GLN A 336 -17.81 9.48 -17.32
N TRP A 337 -17.11 8.74 -16.45
CA TRP A 337 -16.69 9.23 -15.14
C TRP A 337 -15.76 10.44 -15.27
N PRO A 338 -15.81 11.43 -14.37
CA PRO A 338 -14.88 12.56 -14.42
C PRO A 338 -13.41 12.11 -14.37
N HIS A 339 -12.61 12.57 -15.33
CA HIS A 339 -11.17 12.33 -15.45
C HIS A 339 -10.38 13.64 -15.45
N PRO A 340 -9.13 13.66 -14.95
CA PRO A 340 -8.44 12.55 -14.26
C PRO A 340 -9.06 12.28 -12.87
N PHE A 341 -8.91 11.05 -12.37
CA PHE A 341 -9.28 10.71 -11.00
C PHE A 341 -8.40 11.45 -10.00
N SER A 342 -8.93 11.71 -8.80
CA SER A 342 -8.10 12.16 -7.69
C SER A 342 -7.06 11.09 -7.31
N VAL A 343 -5.95 11.51 -6.70
CA VAL A 343 -4.87 10.61 -6.27
C VAL A 343 -5.39 9.54 -5.31
N ASP A 344 -6.26 9.91 -4.36
CA ASP A 344 -6.89 8.98 -3.42
C ASP A 344 -7.67 7.88 -4.15
N ILE A 345 -8.53 8.26 -5.12
CA ILE A 345 -9.29 7.31 -5.93
C ILE A 345 -8.33 6.41 -6.71
N ALA A 346 -7.36 6.99 -7.41
CA ALA A 346 -6.42 6.22 -8.22
C ALA A 346 -5.63 5.19 -7.39
N LEU A 347 -5.13 5.58 -6.21
CA LEU A 347 -4.42 4.69 -5.29
C LEU A 347 -5.34 3.56 -4.78
N ARG A 348 -6.59 3.86 -4.40
CA ARG A 348 -7.57 2.85 -3.98
C ARG A 348 -7.92 1.85 -5.08
N LEU A 349 -8.02 2.30 -6.33
CA LEU A 349 -8.29 1.42 -7.49
C LEU A 349 -7.08 0.52 -7.80
N LEU A 350 -5.85 1.03 -7.60
CA LEU A 350 -4.60 0.30 -7.80
C LEU A 350 -4.21 -0.60 -6.64
N GLY A 351 -4.83 -0.41 -5.48
CA GLY A 351 -4.42 -1.01 -4.22
C GLY A 351 -4.46 -2.52 -4.18
N ALA A 352 -3.99 -3.06 -3.06
CA ALA A 352 -3.99 -4.50 -2.83
C ALA A 352 -5.43 -4.98 -2.73
N PHE A 353 -5.73 -6.01 -3.51
CA PHE A 353 -7.04 -6.62 -3.56
C PHE A 353 -7.52 -7.05 -2.15
N ASP A 354 -8.83 -6.98 -1.95
CA ASP A 354 -9.75 -7.69 -1.03
C ASP A 354 -9.22 -8.76 -0.02
N LEU A 355 -8.45 -8.42 1.01
CA LEU A 355 -8.04 -9.37 2.07
C LEU A 355 -9.20 -9.87 2.98
N THR A 356 -10.42 -10.00 2.46
CA THR A 356 -11.65 -10.32 3.20
C THR A 356 -11.77 -11.77 3.69
N ARG A 357 -10.84 -12.69 3.40
CA ARG A 357 -10.93 -14.08 3.87
C ARG A 357 -10.01 -14.39 5.03
N SER A 358 -10.42 -13.97 6.23
CA SER A 358 -10.23 -14.83 7.40
C SER A 358 -11.20 -16.01 7.26
N ASN A 359 -10.70 -17.18 6.87
CA ASN A 359 -11.46 -18.44 6.91
C ASN A 359 -11.70 -18.84 8.38
N SER A 360 -12.72 -18.30 9.03
CA SER A 360 -13.18 -18.84 10.32
C SER A 360 -14.16 -20.00 10.08
N ASN A 361 -13.63 -21.21 10.01
CA ASN A 361 -14.34 -22.42 10.48
C ASN A 361 -14.21 -22.57 12.01
N HIS A 362 -13.96 -21.47 12.74
CA HIS A 362 -13.99 -21.44 14.20
C HIS A 362 -15.29 -20.80 14.66
N THR A 363 -16.24 -21.65 15.03
CA THR A 363 -17.21 -21.35 16.09
C THR A 363 -16.40 -21.08 17.37
N ASP A 364 -16.19 -19.81 17.70
CA ASP A 364 -15.88 -19.26 19.04
C ASP A 364 -14.96 -18.03 18.95
N LEU A 365 -15.51 -16.86 18.57
CA LEU A 365 -15.44 -15.61 19.34
C LEU A 365 -16.24 -14.50 18.65
N ALA A 366 -17.01 -13.76 19.43
CA ALA A 366 -18.16 -12.94 19.06
C ALA A 366 -17.89 -11.59 18.35
N ASN A 367 -16.77 -11.40 17.62
CA ASN A 367 -16.54 -10.19 16.82
C ASN A 367 -16.19 -10.58 15.38
N GLY A 368 -17.22 -10.96 14.62
CA GLY A 368 -17.12 -11.32 13.21
C GLY A 368 -16.94 -10.09 12.33
N LEU A 369 -15.69 -9.66 12.14
CA LEU A 369 -15.35 -8.56 11.24
C LEU A 369 -14.61 -9.14 10.02
N LYS A 370 -15.25 -9.09 8.85
CA LYS A 370 -14.64 -9.41 7.55
C LYS A 370 -14.19 -8.09 6.94
N VAL A 371 -12.88 -7.90 6.83
CA VAL A 371 -12.35 -6.55 6.53
C VAL A 371 -12.10 -6.39 5.03
N GLY A 372 -12.66 -5.35 4.41
CA GLY A 372 -12.47 -5.02 2.99
C GLY A 372 -11.10 -4.39 2.72
N ALA A 373 -10.31 -4.94 1.79
CA ALA A 373 -9.19 -4.20 1.21
C ALA A 373 -9.51 -3.83 -0.24
N SER A 374 -9.28 -2.58 -0.65
CA SER A 374 -9.68 -2.08 -1.96
C SER A 374 -8.55 -2.23 -2.98
N GLY A 375 -8.77 -3.10 -3.96
CA GLY A 375 -7.98 -3.24 -5.17
C GLY A 375 -8.81 -3.93 -6.24
N ILE A 376 -8.70 -3.51 -7.51
CA ILE A 376 -9.54 -4.03 -8.61
C ILE A 376 -8.67 -4.70 -9.68
N ALA A 377 -9.15 -5.81 -10.24
CA ALA A 377 -8.43 -6.63 -11.23
C ALA A 377 -8.67 -6.19 -12.65
N ASP A 378 -9.76 -5.46 -12.86
CA ASP A 378 -10.11 -4.98 -14.16
C ASP A 378 -9.01 -4.10 -14.74
N ILE A 379 -8.47 -4.55 -15.87
CA ILE A 379 -7.29 -3.98 -16.51
C ILE A 379 -7.59 -2.55 -16.98
N TYR A 380 -8.83 -2.29 -17.43
CA TYR A 380 -9.20 -0.98 -17.93
C TYR A 380 -9.32 0.04 -16.79
N ILE A 381 -9.89 -0.36 -15.65
CA ILE A 381 -9.97 0.52 -14.46
C ILE A 381 -8.58 0.86 -13.94
N ARG A 382 -7.70 -0.14 -13.85
CA ARG A 382 -6.31 0.08 -13.44
C ARG A 382 -5.58 1.01 -14.41
N GLN A 383 -5.80 0.87 -15.72
CA GLN A 383 -5.26 1.79 -16.72
C GLN A 383 -5.74 3.23 -16.50
N LEU A 384 -7.04 3.45 -16.27
CA LEU A 384 -7.58 4.79 -15.99
C LEU A 384 -7.01 5.39 -14.70
N ALA A 385 -6.85 4.57 -13.66
CA ALA A 385 -6.19 4.98 -12.43
C ALA A 385 -4.75 5.42 -12.67
N VAL A 386 -3.95 4.65 -13.42
CA VAL A 386 -2.57 5.02 -13.78
C VAL A 386 -2.53 6.29 -14.63
N ASN A 387 -3.42 6.43 -15.62
CA ASN A 387 -3.49 7.62 -16.46
C ASN A 387 -3.70 8.90 -15.62
N SER A 388 -4.45 8.78 -14.52
CA SER A 388 -4.70 9.89 -13.60
C SER A 388 -3.46 10.30 -12.78
N LEU A 389 -2.45 9.41 -12.64
CA LEU A 389 -1.22 9.67 -11.89
C LEU A 389 -0.12 10.36 -12.71
N TYR A 390 -0.28 10.50 -14.04
CA TYR A 390 0.74 11.15 -14.89
C TYR A 390 0.98 12.62 -14.53
N ASN A 391 0.00 13.29 -13.94
CA ASN A 391 0.08 14.70 -13.55
C ASN A 391 0.78 14.94 -12.20
N LEU A 392 1.07 13.87 -11.43
CA LEU A 392 1.79 14.00 -10.16
C LEU A 392 3.18 14.58 -10.37
N SER A 393 3.59 15.54 -9.53
CA SER A 393 4.99 15.96 -9.45
C SER A 393 5.88 14.80 -9.01
N ASP A 394 7.19 14.87 -9.28
CA ASP A 394 8.13 13.84 -8.80
C ASP A 394 8.24 13.82 -7.27
N ALA A 395 7.98 14.96 -6.61
CA ALA A 395 7.93 15.05 -5.15
C ALA A 395 6.73 14.27 -4.59
N GLU A 396 5.52 14.48 -5.14
CA GLU A 396 4.33 13.73 -4.72
C GLU A 396 4.42 12.25 -5.10
N LEU A 397 4.96 11.92 -6.27
CA LEU A 397 5.15 10.52 -6.67
C LEU A 397 6.06 9.78 -5.67
N ASN A 398 7.10 10.43 -5.15
CA ASN A 398 7.98 9.85 -4.13
C ASN A 398 7.25 9.47 -2.84
N ASP A 399 6.17 10.16 -2.49
CA ASP A 399 5.36 9.82 -1.31
C ASP A 399 4.61 8.50 -1.47
N TYR A 400 4.38 8.06 -2.71
CA TYR A 400 3.57 6.86 -3.02
C TYR A 400 4.36 5.78 -3.75
N LEU A 401 5.62 6.04 -4.12
CA LEU A 401 6.42 5.16 -4.98
C LEU A 401 6.60 3.76 -4.37
N LEU A 402 6.77 3.66 -3.06
CA LEU A 402 6.89 2.37 -2.38
C LEU A 402 5.61 1.53 -2.58
N GLN A 403 4.44 2.12 -2.36
CA GLN A 403 3.13 1.49 -2.51
C GLN A 403 2.83 1.15 -3.98
N LEU A 404 3.19 2.02 -4.92
CA LEU A 404 3.02 1.77 -6.34
C LEU A 404 3.89 0.61 -6.83
N VAL A 405 5.12 0.45 -6.30
CA VAL A 405 5.94 -0.75 -6.56
C VAL A 405 5.28 -2.00 -5.97
N GLN A 406 4.67 -1.94 -4.79
CA GLN A 406 3.92 -3.08 -4.25
C GLN A 406 2.68 -3.42 -5.10
N ALA A 407 1.98 -2.41 -5.63
CA ALA A 407 0.83 -2.60 -6.51
C ALA A 407 1.19 -3.32 -7.82
N LEU A 408 2.45 -3.29 -8.26
CA LEU A 408 2.90 -4.09 -9.41
C LEU A 408 2.70 -5.60 -9.20
N LYS A 409 2.67 -6.10 -7.96
CA LYS A 409 2.41 -7.52 -7.65
C LYS A 409 0.98 -7.93 -7.99
N ALA A 410 0.06 -6.98 -7.95
CA ALA A 410 -1.36 -7.17 -8.23
C ALA A 410 -1.68 -7.25 -9.74
N GLU A 411 -0.76 -6.79 -10.59
CA GLU A 411 -0.98 -6.73 -12.04
C GLU A 411 -1.14 -8.12 -12.68
N THR A 412 -2.10 -8.20 -13.61
CA THR A 412 -2.48 -9.45 -14.28
C THR A 412 -1.41 -9.95 -15.26
N TYR A 413 -0.73 -9.02 -15.94
CA TYR A 413 0.30 -9.32 -16.93
C TYR A 413 1.61 -8.57 -16.61
N LEU A 414 2.73 -9.07 -17.15
CA LEU A 414 4.05 -8.45 -16.99
C LEU A 414 4.09 -7.03 -17.58
N ASP A 415 3.51 -6.87 -18.77
CA ASP A 415 3.34 -5.56 -19.40
C ASP A 415 1.95 -5.00 -19.07
N ASN A 416 1.93 -3.81 -18.47
CA ASN A 416 0.73 -3.13 -17.99
C ASN A 416 1.00 -1.62 -17.83
N ALA A 417 -0.09 -0.87 -17.65
CA ALA A 417 -0.07 0.58 -17.48
C ALA A 417 0.92 1.04 -16.39
N LEU A 418 0.83 0.42 -15.22
CA LEU A 418 1.58 0.82 -14.02
C LEU A 418 3.08 0.60 -14.21
N THR A 419 3.45 -0.53 -14.81
CA THR A 419 4.84 -0.86 -15.15
C THR A 419 5.43 0.17 -16.11
N ARG A 420 4.71 0.49 -17.19
CA ARG A 420 5.14 1.48 -18.17
C ARG A 420 5.26 2.88 -17.55
N PHE A 421 4.28 3.28 -16.74
CA PHE A 421 4.29 4.57 -16.04
C PHE A 421 5.48 4.70 -15.09
N LEU A 422 5.68 3.73 -14.20
CA LEU A 422 6.78 3.76 -13.22
C LEU A 422 8.13 3.73 -13.92
N LEU A 423 8.29 2.89 -14.95
CA LEU A 423 9.51 2.83 -15.74
C LEU A 423 9.79 4.16 -16.46
N TYR A 424 8.77 4.76 -17.10
CA TYR A 424 8.89 6.07 -17.73
C TYR A 424 9.31 7.16 -16.74
N ARG A 425 8.67 7.23 -15.56
CA ARG A 425 9.00 8.22 -14.51
C ARG A 425 10.41 8.00 -13.96
N ALA A 426 10.79 6.75 -13.71
CA ALA A 426 12.11 6.37 -13.24
C ALA A 426 13.21 6.73 -14.24
N LEU A 427 12.97 6.55 -15.54
CA LEU A 427 13.93 6.89 -16.59
C LEU A 427 13.99 8.41 -16.87
N LYS A 428 12.87 9.13 -16.70
CA LYS A 428 12.79 10.58 -16.86
C LYS A 428 13.49 11.33 -15.73
N ASN A 429 13.36 10.86 -14.48
CA ASN A 429 14.06 11.42 -13.32
C ASN A 429 14.83 10.32 -12.56
N PRO A 430 15.98 9.89 -13.10
CA PRO A 430 16.71 8.75 -12.55
C PRO A 430 17.43 9.05 -11.23
N LEU A 431 17.74 10.33 -10.95
CA LEU A 431 18.41 10.74 -9.72
C LEU A 431 17.50 10.62 -8.48
N GLN A 432 16.21 10.95 -8.63
CA GLN A 432 15.26 10.89 -7.51
C GLN A 432 14.34 9.67 -7.58
N ILE A 433 13.63 9.49 -8.70
CA ILE A 433 12.66 8.39 -8.87
C ILE A 433 13.40 7.10 -9.20
N GLY A 434 14.33 7.13 -10.16
CA GLY A 434 15.06 5.94 -10.62
C GLY A 434 15.87 5.26 -9.51
N LEU A 435 16.56 6.03 -8.66
CA LEU A 435 17.29 5.50 -7.51
C LEU A 435 16.39 4.69 -6.58
N ARG A 436 15.25 5.26 -6.17
CA ARG A 436 14.29 4.60 -5.28
C ARG A 436 13.67 3.39 -5.95
N PHE A 437 13.23 3.55 -7.19
CA PHE A 437 12.64 2.48 -8.00
C PHE A 437 13.57 1.27 -8.13
N PHE A 438 14.86 1.52 -8.41
CA PHE A 438 15.90 0.49 -8.47
C PHE A 438 15.99 -0.29 -7.16
N TRP A 439 16.10 0.39 -6.02
CA TRP A 439 16.25 -0.27 -4.73
C TRP A 439 14.96 -0.98 -4.26
N HIS A 440 13.78 -0.39 -4.49
CA HIS A 440 12.50 -1.02 -4.15
C HIS A 440 12.28 -2.35 -4.90
N LEU A 441 12.65 -2.41 -6.19
CA LEU A 441 12.60 -3.65 -6.96
C LEU A 441 13.68 -4.64 -6.49
N ARG A 442 14.92 -4.16 -6.36
CA ARG A 442 16.08 -5.01 -6.07
C ARG A 442 16.00 -5.68 -4.70
N SER A 443 15.49 -4.98 -3.68
CA SER A 443 15.37 -5.52 -2.32
C SER A 443 14.49 -6.78 -2.26
N GLU A 444 13.59 -6.96 -3.21
CA GLU A 444 12.61 -8.06 -3.22
C GLU A 444 12.91 -9.17 -4.23
N LEU A 445 14.02 -9.10 -4.97
CA LEU A 445 14.38 -10.15 -5.95
C LEU A 445 14.65 -11.53 -5.32
N HIS A 446 14.85 -11.59 -4.01
CA HIS A 446 14.99 -12.85 -3.28
C HIS A 446 13.69 -13.67 -3.31
N LEU A 447 12.51 -13.02 -3.36
CA LEU A 447 11.19 -13.66 -3.42
C LEU A 447 11.00 -14.38 -4.77
N PRO A 448 10.80 -15.70 -4.79
CA PRO A 448 10.86 -16.48 -6.02
C PRO A 448 9.68 -16.21 -6.97
N ASP A 449 8.48 -15.94 -6.44
CA ASP A 449 7.23 -15.68 -7.17
C ASP A 449 7.17 -14.29 -7.83
N ILE A 450 7.96 -13.34 -7.30
CA ILE A 450 8.08 -11.96 -7.81
C ILE A 450 9.34 -11.75 -8.66
N ARG A 451 10.39 -12.55 -8.44
CA ARG A 451 11.72 -12.39 -9.06
C ARG A 451 11.67 -12.18 -10.57
N LEU A 452 10.87 -12.95 -11.31
CA LEU A 452 10.78 -12.81 -12.76
C LEU A 452 10.22 -11.44 -13.16
N ARG A 453 9.11 -11.02 -12.54
CA ARG A 453 8.46 -9.74 -12.84
C ARG A 453 9.38 -8.57 -12.53
N PHE A 454 9.90 -8.50 -11.30
CA PHE A 454 10.76 -7.40 -10.89
C PHE A 454 12.11 -7.44 -11.61
N GLY A 455 12.63 -8.63 -11.92
CA GLY A 455 13.85 -8.80 -12.71
C GLY A 455 13.74 -8.23 -14.12
N LEU A 456 12.65 -8.51 -14.84
CA LEU A 456 12.42 -7.97 -16.18
C LEU A 456 12.25 -6.44 -16.18
N ILE A 457 11.52 -5.91 -15.19
CA ILE A 457 11.34 -4.46 -15.03
C ILE A 457 12.69 -3.79 -14.73
N LEU A 458 13.48 -4.38 -13.82
CA LEU A 458 14.81 -3.87 -13.47
C LEU A 458 15.77 -3.95 -14.65
N GLU A 459 15.71 -5.03 -15.45
CA GLU A 459 16.47 -5.15 -16.69
C GLU A 459 16.13 -4.02 -17.67
N ALA A 460 14.84 -3.76 -17.90
CA ALA A 460 14.40 -2.67 -18.75
C ALA A 460 14.88 -1.30 -18.24
N PHE A 461 14.82 -1.05 -16.94
CA PHE A 461 15.38 0.16 -16.31
C PHE A 461 16.89 0.26 -16.53
N CYS A 462 17.65 -0.81 -16.27
CA CYS A 462 19.10 -0.83 -16.44
C CYS A 462 19.53 -0.60 -17.89
N ARG A 463 18.75 -1.09 -18.87
CA ARG A 463 18.98 -0.83 -20.30
C ARG A 463 18.67 0.63 -20.68
N GLY A 464 17.67 1.23 -20.03
CA GLY A 464 17.22 2.60 -20.32
C GLY A 464 17.97 3.70 -19.56
N CYS A 465 18.58 3.42 -18.40
CA CYS A 465 19.18 4.44 -17.54
C CYS A 465 20.56 4.94 -18.03
N GLY A 466 21.07 4.38 -19.13
CA GLY A 466 22.27 4.86 -19.80
C GLY A 466 23.52 4.81 -18.92
N PRO A 467 24.38 5.84 -18.93
CA PRO A 467 25.63 5.85 -18.16
C PRO A 467 25.45 5.69 -16.63
N MET A 468 24.27 5.99 -16.08
CA MET A 468 24.01 5.80 -14.65
C MET A 468 24.06 4.34 -14.21
N LEU A 469 23.92 3.38 -15.13
CA LEU A 469 24.10 1.96 -14.81
C LEU A 469 25.46 1.69 -14.14
N ALA A 470 26.52 2.38 -14.57
CA ALA A 470 27.84 2.25 -13.96
C ALA A 470 27.85 2.70 -12.48
N LEU A 471 27.08 3.74 -12.16
CA LEU A 471 26.94 4.25 -10.79
C LEU A 471 26.19 3.24 -9.91
N PHE A 472 25.07 2.70 -10.39
CA PHE A 472 24.34 1.64 -9.69
C PHE A 472 25.18 0.39 -9.50
N SER A 473 25.94 -0.02 -10.52
CA SER A 473 26.84 -1.18 -10.43
C SER A 473 27.88 -1.00 -9.33
N ARG A 474 28.47 0.19 -9.19
CA ARG A 474 29.42 0.49 -8.11
C ARG A 474 28.78 0.44 -6.73
N GLN A 475 27.55 0.95 -6.59
CA GLN A 475 26.79 0.83 -5.34
C GLN A 475 26.53 -0.63 -4.97
N VAL A 476 26.12 -1.46 -5.93
CA VAL A 476 25.87 -2.89 -5.72
C VAL A 476 27.15 -3.61 -5.29
N THR A 477 28.28 -3.35 -5.95
CA THR A 477 29.58 -3.95 -5.56
C THR A 477 29.94 -3.59 -4.13
N ALA A 478 29.81 -2.32 -3.75
CA ALA A 478 30.10 -1.85 -2.40
C ALA A 478 29.19 -2.50 -1.35
N LEU A 479 27.89 -2.61 -1.63
CA LEU A 479 26.94 -3.23 -0.70
C LEU A 479 27.17 -4.73 -0.54
N ASN A 480 27.51 -5.45 -1.62
CA ASN A 480 27.90 -6.86 -1.54
C ASN A 480 29.18 -7.05 -0.71
N ARG A 481 30.14 -6.12 -0.82
CA ARG A 481 31.37 -6.12 0.01
C ARG A 481 31.03 -5.96 1.49
N LEU A 482 30.13 -5.04 1.83
CA LEU A 482 29.67 -4.81 3.20
C LEU A 482 28.85 -5.99 3.75
N GLU A 483 28.04 -6.63 2.91
CA GLU A 483 27.30 -7.84 3.27
C GLU A 483 28.25 -8.97 3.68
N ALA A 484 29.22 -9.30 2.80
CA ALA A 484 30.22 -10.33 3.06
C ALA A 484 31.04 -10.04 4.33
N LEU A 485 31.44 -8.78 4.52
CA LEU A 485 32.14 -8.33 5.73
C LEU A 485 31.27 -8.52 6.98
N SER A 486 30.01 -8.07 6.93
CA SER A 486 29.09 -8.17 8.06
C SER A 486 28.81 -9.62 8.45
N THR A 487 28.68 -10.53 7.48
CA THR A 487 28.52 -11.98 7.74
C THR A 487 29.68 -12.53 8.54
N ARG A 488 30.92 -12.26 8.11
CA ARG A 488 32.13 -12.75 8.79
C ARG A 488 32.32 -12.15 10.17
N VAL A 489 32.04 -10.85 10.34
CA VAL A 489 32.06 -10.20 11.67
C VAL A 489 31.04 -10.87 12.60
N LYS A 490 29.88 -11.28 12.11
CA LYS A 490 28.85 -11.90 12.96
C LYS A 490 29.20 -13.30 13.44
N GLU A 491 30.01 -14.05 12.69
CA GLU A 491 30.51 -15.39 13.06
C GLU A 491 31.36 -15.37 14.33
N LEU A 492 32.03 -14.25 14.61
CA LEU A 492 32.87 -14.07 15.79
C LEU A 492 32.03 -13.78 17.04
N ALA A 493 32.43 -14.37 18.17
CA ALA A 493 31.76 -14.17 19.45
C ALA A 493 32.26 -12.92 20.19
N SER A 494 33.59 -12.71 20.22
CA SER A 494 34.21 -11.59 20.94
C SER A 494 34.04 -10.26 20.21
N GLU A 495 33.69 -9.19 20.94
CA GLU A 495 33.63 -7.84 20.38
C GLU A 495 34.99 -7.31 19.91
N GLU A 496 36.08 -7.73 20.56
CA GLU A 496 37.44 -7.30 20.23
C GLU A 496 37.86 -7.93 18.90
N GLU A 497 37.71 -9.25 18.76
CA GLU A 497 37.97 -9.99 17.51
C GLU A 497 37.10 -9.45 16.36
N GLN A 498 35.82 -9.13 16.62
CA GLN A 498 34.93 -8.51 15.64
C GLN A 498 35.48 -7.19 15.09
N ARG A 499 35.97 -6.32 15.99
CA ARG A 499 36.55 -5.02 15.60
C ARG A 499 37.86 -5.21 14.86
N GLU A 500 38.74 -6.09 15.35
CA GLU A 500 40.01 -6.40 14.70
C GLU A 500 39.80 -6.91 13.27
N LEU A 501 38.93 -7.90 13.08
CA LEU A 501 38.58 -8.41 11.75
C LEU A 501 37.98 -7.32 10.87
N PHE A 502 37.06 -6.52 11.41
CA PHE A 502 36.45 -5.42 10.67
C PHE A 502 37.51 -4.45 10.13
N TYR A 503 38.42 -3.99 11.00
CA TYR A 503 39.50 -3.08 10.58
C TYR A 503 40.48 -3.72 9.60
N GLU A 504 40.82 -5.00 9.79
CA GLU A 504 41.68 -5.73 8.85
C GLU A 504 41.05 -5.78 7.45
N GLU A 505 39.78 -6.20 7.36
CA GLU A 505 39.09 -6.39 6.09
C GLU A 505 38.78 -5.08 5.37
N VAL A 506 38.33 -4.04 6.09
CA VAL A 506 38.06 -2.72 5.51
C VAL A 506 39.34 -2.06 5.00
N SER A 507 40.50 -2.38 5.59
CA SER A 507 41.79 -1.83 5.17
C SER A 507 42.40 -2.52 3.95
N ARG A 508 41.82 -3.63 3.47
CA ARG A 508 42.33 -4.35 2.30
C ARG A 508 42.20 -3.50 1.03
N PRO A 509 43.19 -3.51 0.11
CA PRO A 509 43.16 -2.71 -1.11
C PRO A 509 41.89 -2.91 -1.95
N GLU A 510 41.38 -4.14 -2.03
CA GLU A 510 40.15 -4.47 -2.76
C GLU A 510 38.92 -3.86 -2.08
N ALA A 511 38.86 -3.90 -0.75
CA ALA A 511 37.77 -3.28 0.00
C ALA A 511 37.79 -1.76 -0.14
N LEU A 512 38.97 -1.13 -0.08
CA LEU A 512 39.11 0.31 -0.30
C LEU A 512 38.72 0.72 -1.72
N HIS A 513 39.05 -0.08 -2.73
CA HIS A 513 38.63 0.16 -4.11
C HIS A 513 37.10 0.15 -4.24
N ASP A 514 36.43 -0.82 -3.62
CA ASP A 514 34.97 -0.97 -3.68
C ASP A 514 34.24 0.09 -2.83
N LEU A 515 34.82 0.50 -1.70
CA LEU A 515 34.17 1.34 -0.68
C LEU A 515 34.57 2.81 -0.74
N GLN A 516 35.38 3.27 -1.70
CA GLN A 516 35.74 4.68 -1.83
C GLN A 516 35.31 5.29 -3.16
N TRP A 517 35.16 6.62 -3.16
CA TRP A 517 34.83 7.44 -4.34
C TRP A 517 33.57 6.97 -5.07
N LEU A 518 32.57 6.47 -4.35
CA LEU A 518 31.35 5.88 -4.90
C LEU A 518 30.15 6.79 -4.68
N PRO A 519 29.15 6.76 -5.57
CA PRO A 519 27.90 7.48 -5.37
C PRO A 519 27.13 6.88 -4.19
N SER A 520 26.61 7.71 -3.30
CA SER A 520 25.83 7.29 -2.13
C SER A 520 24.57 6.50 -2.56
N PRO A 521 24.33 5.31 -1.99
CA PRO A 521 23.08 4.56 -2.25
C PRO A 521 21.82 5.33 -1.81
N LEU A 522 21.95 6.28 -0.88
CA LEU A 522 20.84 7.12 -0.41
C LEU A 522 20.59 8.33 -1.33
N CYS A 523 21.62 8.78 -2.08
CA CYS A 523 21.56 9.95 -2.94
C CYS A 523 22.68 9.90 -4.00
N ILE A 524 22.35 9.62 -5.27
CA ILE A 524 23.38 9.44 -6.33
C ILE A 524 24.25 10.70 -6.55
N SER A 525 23.70 11.89 -6.32
CA SER A 525 24.46 13.13 -6.48
C SER A 525 25.53 13.34 -5.41
N GLU A 526 25.49 12.60 -4.30
CA GLU A 526 26.48 12.66 -3.24
C GLU A 526 27.58 11.61 -3.47
N THR A 527 28.82 12.06 -3.57
CA THR A 527 29.98 11.17 -3.74
C THR A 527 30.66 10.93 -2.41
N LEU A 528 30.63 9.68 -1.94
CA LEU A 528 31.36 9.19 -0.78
C LEU A 528 32.85 9.10 -1.14
N GLY A 529 33.68 9.96 -0.55
CA GLY A 529 35.11 10.07 -0.87
C GLY A 529 35.97 8.97 -0.22
N GLU A 530 37.06 9.38 0.44
CA GLU A 530 37.92 8.49 1.19
C GLU A 530 37.20 7.93 2.43
N LEU A 531 37.36 6.64 2.70
CA LEU A 531 36.81 5.98 3.88
C LEU A 531 37.70 6.27 5.09
N LEU A 532 37.16 6.94 6.10
CA LEU A 532 37.86 7.27 7.33
C LEU A 532 37.79 6.09 8.31
N ILE A 533 38.64 5.08 8.07
CA ILE A 533 38.66 3.82 8.83
C ILE A 533 38.70 4.06 10.35
N HIS A 534 39.53 5.00 10.81
CA HIS A 534 39.66 5.36 12.24
C HIS A 534 38.38 5.93 12.89
N LYS A 535 37.35 6.28 12.09
CA LYS A 535 36.03 6.70 12.57
C LYS A 535 34.93 5.66 12.30
N CYS A 536 35.27 4.57 11.61
CA CYS A 536 34.37 3.44 11.39
C CYS A 536 34.38 2.53 12.63
N ASP A 537 33.29 1.81 12.87
CA ASP A 537 33.19 0.91 14.04
C ASP A 537 32.11 -0.16 13.82
N VAL A 538 32.18 -1.24 14.59
CA VAL A 538 31.10 -2.22 14.74
C VAL A 538 30.27 -1.84 15.97
N LYS A 539 29.01 -1.43 15.75
CA LYS A 539 28.16 -0.97 16.85
C LYS A 539 27.73 -2.13 17.74
N ARG A 540 27.71 -1.86 19.05
CA ARG A 540 27.28 -2.79 20.11
C ARG A 540 25.75 -2.90 20.13
N SER A 541 25.21 -3.62 19.16
CA SER A 541 23.79 -3.94 19.05
C SER A 541 23.63 -5.41 18.68
N LYS A 542 22.45 -5.99 18.94
CA LYS A 542 22.13 -7.40 18.67
C LYS A 542 22.52 -7.84 17.24
N LYS A 543 22.40 -6.94 16.27
CA LYS A 543 22.66 -7.22 14.84
C LYS A 543 24.03 -6.73 14.35
N LYS A 544 24.85 -6.17 15.25
CA LYS A 544 26.23 -5.70 14.98
C LYS A 544 26.34 -4.84 13.71
N PRO A 545 25.56 -3.75 13.57
CA PRO A 545 25.60 -2.95 12.35
C PRO A 545 26.95 -2.24 12.19
N LEU A 546 27.36 -2.04 10.94
CA LEU A 546 28.63 -1.40 10.59
C LEU A 546 28.42 0.10 10.49
N TRP A 547 29.19 0.87 11.25
CA TRP A 547 29.21 2.32 11.20
C TRP A 547 30.34 2.77 10.27
N LEU A 548 29.98 3.48 9.20
CA LEU A 548 30.89 3.84 8.13
C LEU A 548 30.93 5.37 7.96
N VAL A 549 32.14 5.91 7.79
CA VAL A 549 32.38 7.35 7.70
C VAL A 549 33.27 7.65 6.51
N TRP A 550 32.81 8.50 5.61
CA TRP A 550 33.57 8.95 4.44
C TRP A 550 33.83 10.46 4.48
N THR A 551 34.90 10.91 3.84
CA THR A 551 35.08 12.33 3.54
C THR A 551 34.02 12.80 2.52
N ASN A 552 33.51 14.01 2.70
CA ASN A 552 32.75 14.68 1.66
C ASN A 552 33.72 15.31 0.66
N SER A 553 33.63 14.87 -0.60
CA SER A 553 34.51 15.30 -1.69
C SER A 553 34.13 16.67 -2.30
N ASP A 554 32.99 17.24 -1.90
CA ASP A 554 32.56 18.56 -2.35
C ASP A 554 33.54 19.66 -1.90
N ARG A 555 33.89 20.59 -2.79
CA ARG A 555 34.82 21.70 -2.50
C ARG A 555 34.30 22.63 -1.42
N LEU A 556 32.99 22.71 -1.24
CA LEU A 556 32.29 23.49 -0.23
C LEU A 556 31.93 22.67 1.01
N ALA A 557 32.39 21.41 1.12
CA ALA A 557 32.15 20.54 2.27
C ALA A 557 32.52 21.21 3.62
N GLN A 558 33.51 22.10 3.62
CA GLN A 558 33.91 22.87 4.80
C GLN A 558 32.83 23.82 5.35
N PHE A 559 31.92 24.29 4.49
CA PHE A 559 30.81 25.19 4.85
C PHE A 559 29.51 24.44 5.14
N HIS A 560 29.43 23.17 4.73
CA HIS A 560 28.31 22.30 5.04
C HIS A 560 28.74 21.20 6.00
N HIS A 561 29.15 20.04 5.48
CA HIS A 561 29.58 18.91 6.29
C HIS A 561 30.76 18.21 5.64
N LYS A 562 31.83 18.03 6.43
CA LYS A 562 33.09 17.45 5.98
C LYS A 562 33.04 15.93 5.77
N ASN A 563 32.07 15.25 6.37
CA ASN A 563 31.98 13.79 6.34
C ASN A 563 30.54 13.32 6.09
N TYR A 564 30.40 12.22 5.36
CA TYR A 564 29.19 11.41 5.29
C TYR A 564 29.27 10.28 6.32
N GLN A 565 28.15 10.00 6.99
CA GLN A 565 28.05 8.96 8.02
C GLN A 565 26.84 8.09 7.70
N MET A 566 27.05 6.78 7.60
CA MET A 566 25.98 5.82 7.32
C MET A 566 26.15 4.56 8.15
N ILE A 567 25.03 3.88 8.35
CA ILE A 567 24.95 2.61 9.06
C ILE A 567 24.54 1.54 8.06
N PHE A 568 25.39 0.55 7.86
CA PHE A 568 25.02 -0.65 7.13
C PHE A 568 24.47 -1.69 8.12
N LYS A 569 23.22 -2.09 7.92
CA LYS A 569 22.52 -3.08 8.75
C LYS A 569 22.28 -4.33 7.92
N HIS A 570 22.61 -5.48 8.49
CA HIS A 570 22.38 -6.79 7.89
C HIS A 570 21.74 -7.69 8.95
N GLY A 571 20.82 -8.57 8.56
CA GLY A 571 20.03 -9.42 9.43
C GLY A 571 18.77 -8.77 9.99
N ASP A 572 18.34 -7.60 9.49
CA ASP A 572 17.06 -6.95 9.84
C ASP A 572 16.38 -6.44 8.57
N ASP A 573 15.06 -6.57 8.48
CA ASP A 573 14.27 -6.09 7.35
C ASP A 573 13.98 -4.58 7.45
N LEU A 574 14.76 -3.79 6.71
CA LEU A 574 14.62 -2.33 6.68
C LEU A 574 13.44 -1.80 5.87
N ARG A 575 12.63 -2.67 5.24
CA ARG A 575 11.39 -2.24 4.55
C ARG A 575 10.38 -1.64 5.52
N GLN A 576 10.37 -2.12 6.77
CA GLN A 576 9.53 -1.56 7.84
C GLN A 576 9.95 -0.13 8.22
N ASP A 577 11.25 0.11 8.39
CA ASP A 577 11.79 1.45 8.64
C ASP A 577 11.51 2.39 7.48
N MET A 578 11.67 1.92 6.24
CA MET A 578 11.34 2.69 5.03
C MET A 578 9.87 3.12 5.00
N LEU A 579 8.95 2.19 5.25
CA LEU A 579 7.51 2.49 5.32
C LEU A 579 7.22 3.53 6.40
N THR A 580 7.78 3.34 7.59
CA THR A 580 7.57 4.27 8.72
C THR A 580 8.07 5.67 8.40
N LEU A 581 9.27 5.79 7.85
CA LEU A 581 9.87 7.07 7.46
C LEU A 581 9.11 7.74 6.30
N GLN A 582 8.59 6.97 5.36
CA GLN A 582 7.74 7.49 4.29
C GLN A 582 6.42 8.04 4.86
N LEU A 583 5.78 7.33 5.79
CA LEU A 583 4.56 7.80 6.45
C LEU A 583 4.83 9.05 7.30
N PHE A 584 5.98 9.15 7.96
CA PHE A 584 6.37 10.38 8.65
C PHE A 584 6.56 11.56 7.69
N LYS A 585 7.14 11.34 6.50
CA LYS A 585 7.24 12.39 5.46
C LYS A 585 5.87 12.85 5.00
N LEU A 586 4.95 11.90 4.80
CA LEU A 586 3.57 12.22 4.44
C LEU A 586 2.88 13.04 5.54
N MET A 587 2.97 12.61 6.81
CA MET A 587 2.40 13.35 7.94
C MET A 587 2.98 14.76 8.06
N ASP A 588 4.31 14.89 7.91
CA ASP A 588 5.01 16.17 7.92
C ASP A 588 4.55 17.09 6.78
N ARG A 589 4.33 16.54 5.59
CA ARG A 589 3.76 17.29 4.46
C ARG A 589 2.33 17.76 4.74
N ILE A 590 1.46 16.88 5.23
CA ILE A 590 0.07 17.22 5.58
C ILE A 590 0.04 18.39 6.59
N TRP A 591 0.88 18.33 7.62
CA TRP A 591 0.94 19.43 8.59
C TRP A 591 1.50 20.72 7.98
N LYS A 592 2.53 20.63 7.12
CA LYS A 592 3.13 21.80 6.46
C LYS A 592 2.18 22.49 5.48
N GLU A 593 1.35 21.73 4.76
CA GLU A 593 0.32 22.27 3.88
C GLU A 593 -0.69 23.15 4.65
N GLU A 594 -0.94 22.82 5.91
CA GLU A 594 -1.78 23.58 6.85
C GLU A 594 -1.00 24.63 7.67
N GLY A 595 0.25 24.91 7.29
CA GLY A 595 1.11 25.92 7.94
C GLY A 595 1.73 25.48 9.28
N MET A 596 1.73 24.18 9.58
CA MET A 596 2.25 23.61 10.82
C MET A 596 3.54 22.81 10.56
N ASP A 597 4.71 23.44 10.76
CA ASP A 597 5.99 22.72 10.67
C ASP A 597 6.33 22.00 11.98
N MET A 598 5.97 20.72 12.05
CA MET A 598 6.24 19.85 13.20
C MET A 598 7.71 19.44 13.34
N CYS A 599 8.60 19.92 12.47
CA CYS A 599 10.04 19.70 12.59
C CYS A 599 10.43 18.20 12.62
N LEU A 600 9.69 17.31 11.94
CA LEU A 600 10.05 15.89 11.89
C LEU A 600 11.39 15.67 11.18
N THR A 601 12.13 14.64 11.59
CA THR A 601 13.35 14.22 10.91
C THR A 601 13.07 13.01 10.04
N SER A 602 13.26 13.16 8.73
CA SER A 602 13.06 12.07 7.77
C SER A 602 14.40 11.63 7.15
N TYR A 603 15.21 10.93 7.94
CA TYR A 603 16.53 10.48 7.51
C TYR A 603 16.46 9.41 6.40
N GLY A 604 17.52 9.29 5.62
CA GLY A 604 17.64 8.29 4.56
C GLY A 604 17.64 6.86 5.11
N CYS A 605 16.85 5.98 4.52
CA CYS A 605 16.84 4.55 4.81
C CYS A 605 16.45 3.81 3.53
N PHE A 606 17.26 2.83 3.11
CA PHE A 606 16.93 1.92 2.02
C PHE A 606 17.26 0.48 2.40
N ALA A 607 16.28 -0.40 2.23
CA ALA A 607 16.48 -1.82 2.03
C ALA A 607 17.17 -2.01 0.68
N THR A 608 18.25 -2.78 0.67
CA THR A 608 19.09 -2.97 -0.53
C THR A 608 19.16 -4.44 -0.97
N GLY A 609 18.64 -5.35 -0.14
CA GLY A 609 18.61 -6.79 -0.34
C GLY A 609 17.78 -7.48 0.74
N TYR A 610 17.86 -8.80 0.82
CA TYR A 610 17.18 -9.59 1.84
C TYR A 610 17.74 -9.30 3.24
N GLU A 611 16.90 -8.83 4.15
CA GLU A 611 17.29 -8.46 5.53
C GLU A 611 18.52 -7.54 5.62
N MET A 612 18.72 -6.66 4.64
CA MET A 612 19.87 -5.74 4.62
C MET A 612 19.56 -4.39 4.00
N GLY A 613 20.31 -3.38 4.44
CA GLY A 613 20.17 -2.03 3.92
C GLY A 613 21.08 -1.02 4.59
N ILE A 614 20.86 0.24 4.23
CA ILE A 614 21.69 1.37 4.65
C ILE A 614 20.82 2.47 5.23
N ILE A 615 21.30 3.09 6.30
CA ILE A 615 20.61 4.13 7.05
C ILE A 615 21.55 5.35 7.16
N GLU A 616 21.02 6.54 6.91
CA GLU A 616 21.72 7.81 7.15
C GLU A 616 21.91 8.00 8.65
N ALA A 617 23.13 8.33 9.07
CA ALA A 617 23.35 8.77 10.44
C ALA A 617 23.05 10.27 10.55
N VAL A 618 22.05 10.62 11.37
CA VAL A 618 21.72 12.02 11.66
C VAL A 618 22.87 12.66 12.42
N ARG A 619 23.43 13.73 11.83
CA ARG A 619 24.61 14.44 12.36
C ARG A 619 24.32 15.15 13.68
N ASP A 620 25.38 15.32 14.46
CA ASP A 620 25.38 16.07 15.74
C ASP A 620 24.22 15.69 16.66
N SER A 621 23.86 14.40 16.65
CA SER A 621 22.74 13.86 17.40
C SER A 621 23.21 12.83 18.42
N ARG A 622 22.46 12.74 19.52
CA ARG A 622 22.75 11.83 20.62
C ARG A 622 21.48 11.19 21.12
N THR A 623 21.56 9.93 21.52
CA THR A 623 20.44 9.26 22.18
C THR A 623 20.13 9.95 23.50
N VAL A 624 18.85 10.00 23.88
CA VAL A 624 18.43 10.52 25.17
C VAL A 624 19.14 9.77 26.30
N MET A 625 19.34 8.46 26.14
CA MET A 625 20.14 7.66 27.07
C MET A 625 21.54 8.23 27.27
N SER A 626 22.26 8.51 26.17
CA SER A 626 23.63 9.00 26.24
C SER A 626 23.74 10.38 26.88
N ILE A 627 22.70 11.22 26.76
CA ILE A 627 22.63 12.55 27.40
C ILE A 627 22.38 12.40 28.91
N GLN A 628 21.48 11.49 29.30
CA GLN A 628 21.16 11.21 30.70
C GLN A 628 22.34 10.56 31.45
N GLY A 629 23.12 9.72 30.76
CA GLY A 629 24.25 8.98 31.33
C GLY A 629 25.49 9.81 31.67
N GLU A 630 25.64 11.05 31.16
CA GLU A 630 26.88 11.84 31.33
C GLU A 630 27.21 12.25 32.76
N ARG A 631 26.25 12.18 33.70
CA ARG A 631 26.43 12.62 35.10
C ARG A 631 26.13 11.59 36.19
N LEU A 632 25.65 10.38 35.85
CA LEU A 632 25.39 9.33 36.85
C LEU A 632 26.60 8.40 37.04
N ARG A 633 27.65 8.91 37.69
CA ARG A 633 28.58 8.04 38.47
C ARG A 633 28.42 8.22 39.98
N SER A 634 27.49 9.05 40.43
CA SER A 634 27.23 9.26 41.86
C SER A 634 25.77 9.63 42.11
N ALA A 635 25.11 8.81 42.93
CA ALA A 635 23.79 8.96 43.54
C ALA A 635 22.53 8.56 42.73
N LEU A 636 21.70 7.75 43.41
CA LEU A 636 20.41 7.14 43.06
C LEU A 636 19.25 8.13 42.76
N GLN A 637 19.52 9.35 42.29
CA GLN A 637 18.48 10.33 41.94
C GLN A 637 18.29 10.42 40.42
N ILE A 638 17.11 10.02 39.96
CA ILE A 638 16.68 10.13 38.56
C ILE A 638 16.30 11.60 38.26
N ASP A 639 17.30 12.48 38.10
CA ASP A 639 17.11 13.91 37.81
C ASP A 639 16.42 14.13 36.45
N SER A 640 15.18 14.66 36.46
CA SER A 640 14.40 14.91 35.24
C SER A 640 14.83 16.12 34.44
N SER A 641 15.81 16.88 34.93
CA SER A 641 16.25 18.14 34.32
C SER A 641 17.48 18.00 33.42
N GLN A 642 18.09 16.82 33.29
CA GLN A 642 19.36 16.65 32.54
C GLN A 642 19.23 16.98 31.06
N LEU A 643 18.18 16.48 30.40
CA LEU A 643 17.91 16.81 28.99
C LEU A 643 17.72 18.31 28.78
N TYR A 644 16.95 18.95 29.67
CA TYR A 644 16.77 20.41 29.66
C TYR A 644 18.09 21.15 29.84
N LYS A 645 18.91 20.77 30.83
CA LYS A 645 20.25 21.36 31.07
C LYS A 645 21.18 21.20 29.87
N TRP A 646 21.15 20.05 29.21
CA TRP A 646 21.95 19.78 28.01
C TRP A 646 21.54 20.72 26.87
N LEU A 647 20.24 20.85 26.59
CA LEU A 647 19.72 21.83 25.61
C LEU A 647 20.14 23.26 25.99
N MET A 648 19.98 23.67 27.24
CA MET A 648 20.40 25.00 27.71
C MET A 648 21.88 25.29 27.44
N GLN A 649 22.74 24.30 27.64
CA GLN A 649 24.18 24.43 27.41
C GLN A 649 24.48 24.64 25.91
N HIS A 650 23.85 23.84 25.04
CA HIS A 650 23.98 24.00 23.60
C HIS A 650 23.45 25.35 23.09
N ALA A 651 22.36 25.87 23.67
CA ALA A 651 21.79 27.17 23.30
C ALA A 651 22.82 28.28 23.53
N LYS A 652 23.44 28.26 24.71
CA LYS A 652 24.47 29.22 25.10
C LYS A 652 25.73 29.12 24.24
N GLN A 653 26.15 27.90 23.89
CA GLN A 653 27.30 27.71 23.01
C GLN A 653 27.03 28.28 21.61
N LYS A 654 25.86 28.00 21.04
CA LYS A 654 25.47 28.48 19.70
C LYS A 654 25.35 30.00 19.66
N ALA A 655 24.80 30.60 20.70
CA ALA A 655 24.68 32.06 20.78
C ALA A 655 26.05 32.75 20.92
N LYS A 656 27.00 32.15 21.67
CA LYS A 656 28.40 32.61 21.72
C LYS A 656 29.11 32.54 20.37
N GLN A 657 28.89 31.47 19.59
CA GLN A 657 29.49 31.33 18.25
C GLN A 657 29.00 32.39 17.26
N LEU A 658 27.80 32.93 17.47
CA LEU A 658 27.20 33.98 16.63
C LEU A 658 27.65 35.41 17.00
N ASN A 659 28.55 35.61 17.97
CA ASN A 659 29.10 36.93 18.38
C ASN A 659 28.04 38.02 18.64
N HIS A 660 26.87 37.66 19.18
CA HIS A 660 25.76 38.60 19.38
C HIS A 660 25.33 38.75 20.84
N SER A 661 24.73 39.92 21.16
CA SER A 661 24.28 40.38 22.49
C SER A 661 23.33 39.43 23.24
N THR A 662 23.02 39.74 24.51
CA THR A 662 22.07 38.99 25.37
C THR A 662 20.67 38.75 24.77
N LEU A 663 20.20 39.58 23.83
CA LEU A 663 18.96 39.31 23.07
C LEU A 663 19.06 38.05 22.18
N SER A 664 20.26 37.76 21.67
CA SER A 664 20.53 36.60 20.80
C SER A 664 20.57 35.28 21.59
N ASP A 665 21.03 35.30 22.84
CA ASP A 665 21.01 34.14 23.74
C ASP A 665 19.58 33.65 23.98
N ASN A 666 18.67 34.58 24.26
CA ASN A 666 17.25 34.29 24.43
C ASN A 666 16.63 33.78 23.13
N CYS A 667 16.94 34.37 21.97
CA CYS A 667 16.43 33.89 20.69
C CYS A 667 16.89 32.46 20.35
N ALA A 668 18.16 32.11 20.62
CA ALA A 668 18.69 30.77 20.39
C ALA A 668 18.06 29.73 21.32
N TYR A 669 17.88 30.08 22.59
CA TYR A 669 17.16 29.26 23.56
C TYR A 669 15.70 29.02 23.14
N GLU A 670 14.94 30.08 22.86
CA GLU A 670 13.53 29.99 22.46
C GLU A 670 13.36 29.15 21.19
N ARG A 671 14.25 29.33 20.21
CA ARG A 671 14.23 28.54 18.97
C ARG A 671 14.48 27.06 19.26
N MET A 672 15.40 26.74 20.16
CA MET A 672 15.71 25.36 20.49
C MET A 672 14.58 24.67 21.25
N ILE A 673 14.02 25.33 22.27
CA ILE A 673 12.84 24.81 22.98
C ILE A 673 11.66 24.66 22.03
N ARG A 674 11.40 25.65 21.16
CA ARG A 674 10.35 25.55 20.14
C ARG A 674 10.57 24.35 19.21
N THR A 675 11.80 24.15 18.71
CA THR A 675 12.13 23.01 17.83
C THR A 675 11.88 21.69 18.55
N PHE A 676 12.28 21.59 19.82
CA PHE A 676 12.02 20.43 20.66
C PHE A 676 10.52 20.20 20.85
N THR A 677 9.76 21.24 21.22
CA THR A 677 8.31 21.15 21.44
C THR A 677 7.56 20.72 20.18
N MET A 678 7.88 21.31 19.02
CA MET A 678 7.24 20.96 17.73
C MET A 678 7.55 19.51 17.34
N SER A 679 8.83 19.12 17.36
CA SER A 679 9.24 17.76 17.01
C SER A 679 8.71 16.72 17.99
N CYS A 680 8.73 16.99 19.29
CA CYS A 680 8.12 16.15 20.31
C CYS A 680 6.63 15.96 20.07
N ALA A 681 5.88 17.02 19.78
CA ALA A 681 4.45 16.92 19.48
C ALA A 681 4.21 16.05 18.24
N GLY A 682 4.99 16.27 17.16
CA GLY A 682 4.87 15.52 15.92
C GLY A 682 5.10 14.03 16.12
N TYR A 683 6.19 13.65 16.81
CA TYR A 683 6.47 12.24 17.11
C TYR A 683 5.47 11.64 18.11
N CYS A 684 4.95 12.38 19.09
CA CYS A 684 3.88 11.89 19.97
C CYS A 684 2.65 11.47 19.15
N ILE A 685 2.18 12.31 18.23
CA ILE A 685 1.03 12.00 17.38
C ILE A 685 1.34 10.88 16.38
N ALA A 686 2.47 10.96 15.69
CA ALA A 686 2.82 9.99 14.66
C ALA A 686 3.02 8.57 15.24
N THR A 687 3.71 8.46 16.38
CA THR A 687 3.92 7.16 17.06
C THR A 687 2.66 6.62 17.70
N PHE A 688 1.75 7.49 18.16
CA PHE A 688 0.42 7.10 18.63
C PHE A 688 -0.42 6.48 17.51
N ILE A 689 -0.52 7.16 16.36
CA ILE A 689 -1.34 6.69 15.22
C ILE A 689 -0.77 5.40 14.62
N LEU A 690 0.55 5.34 14.39
CA LEU A 690 1.19 4.18 13.78
C LEU A 690 1.44 3.04 14.77
N GLY A 691 1.20 3.24 16.06
CA GLY A 691 1.38 2.21 17.08
C GLY A 691 2.81 1.74 17.19
N ILE A 692 3.76 2.67 17.11
CA ILE A 692 5.19 2.35 17.20
C ILE A 692 5.51 2.08 18.67
N ARG A 693 5.69 0.81 18.99
CA ARG A 693 6.01 0.30 20.33
C ARG A 693 7.52 0.07 20.45
N ASP A 694 8.04 -0.10 21.66
CA ASP A 694 9.48 -0.19 21.99
C ASP A 694 10.22 1.16 21.97
N ARG A 695 9.63 2.18 22.62
CA ARG A 695 10.18 3.55 22.68
C ARG A 695 10.91 3.78 24.01
N HIS A 696 12.19 3.44 24.03
CA HIS A 696 13.12 3.67 25.15
C HIS A 696 14.15 4.76 24.83
N PRO A 697 14.93 5.27 25.81
CA PRO A 697 15.82 6.42 25.61
C PRO A 697 16.95 6.21 24.59
N ASP A 698 17.27 4.96 24.22
CA ASP A 698 18.24 4.66 23.16
C ASP A 698 17.64 4.81 21.75
N ASN A 699 16.32 4.64 21.62
CA ASN A 699 15.60 4.75 20.35
C ASN A 699 15.04 6.15 20.10
N ILE A 700 15.35 7.10 20.98
CA ILE A 700 14.99 8.51 20.85
C ILE A 700 16.27 9.32 20.88
N MET A 701 16.45 10.17 19.89
CA MET A 701 17.62 11.02 19.72
C MET A 701 17.23 12.49 19.71
N VAL A 702 18.19 13.34 20.08
CA VAL A 702 18.06 14.80 19.99
C VAL A 702 19.30 15.35 19.29
N ASP A 703 19.09 16.19 18.28
CA ASP A 703 20.17 16.89 17.58
C ASP A 703 20.61 18.16 18.31
N SER A 704 21.76 18.72 17.90
CA SER A 704 22.31 19.96 18.44
C SER A 704 21.45 21.21 18.22
N THR A 705 20.38 21.13 17.42
CA THR A 705 19.39 22.19 17.21
C THR A 705 18.17 22.04 18.13
N GLY A 706 18.11 20.96 18.90
CA GLY A 706 17.01 20.58 19.79
C GLY A 706 15.89 19.83 19.11
N ARG A 707 16.07 19.37 17.87
CA ARG A 707 15.09 18.54 17.19
C ARG A 707 15.13 17.14 17.80
N LEU A 708 14.00 16.68 18.31
CA LEU A 708 13.79 15.31 18.77
C LEU A 708 13.40 14.44 17.58
N PHE A 709 13.93 13.22 17.52
CA PHE A 709 13.51 12.24 16.53
C PHE A 709 13.66 10.80 17.03
N HIS A 710 12.85 9.92 16.46
CA HIS A 710 12.81 8.51 16.80
C HIS A 710 13.60 7.70 15.77
N ILE A 711 14.22 6.61 16.20
CA ILE A 711 14.95 5.65 15.36
C ILE A 711 14.57 4.21 15.70
N ASP A 712 14.95 3.25 14.85
CA ASP A 712 14.76 1.80 15.06
C ASP A 712 13.29 1.42 15.31
N PHE A 713 12.47 1.42 14.27
CA PHE A 713 10.99 1.34 14.39
C PHE A 713 10.43 -0.08 14.54
N GLY A 714 11.28 -1.06 14.85
CA GLY A 714 11.12 -2.49 14.56
C GLY A 714 9.80 -3.21 14.89
N HIS A 715 8.82 -2.57 15.54
CA HIS A 715 7.45 -3.07 15.76
C HIS A 715 6.45 -1.92 15.61
N ILE A 716 5.65 -1.96 14.54
CA ILE A 716 4.57 -1.00 14.25
C ILE A 716 3.18 -1.68 14.36
N LEU A 717 2.10 -0.89 14.38
CA LEU A 717 0.70 -1.35 14.37
C LEU A 717 0.28 -2.20 15.60
N ASP A 718 0.83 -1.88 16.79
CA ASP A 718 0.57 -2.59 18.06
C ASP A 718 1.01 -4.06 18.12
N ASN A 719 1.95 -4.46 17.27
CA ASN A 719 2.61 -5.76 17.39
C ASN A 719 3.48 -5.83 18.66
N ARG A 720 2.88 -6.31 19.76
CA ARG A 720 3.51 -6.29 21.09
C ARG A 720 4.59 -7.37 21.22
N LYS A 721 5.81 -6.98 21.59
CA LYS A 721 6.76 -7.91 22.23
C LYS A 721 6.23 -8.32 23.61
N LYS A 722 5.79 -9.57 23.75
CA LYS A 722 5.51 -10.20 25.06
C LYS A 722 6.83 -10.70 25.67
N LYS A 723 7.16 -10.29 26.89
CA LYS A 723 8.28 -10.87 27.66
C LYS A 723 7.70 -11.50 28.93
N PHE A 724 7.89 -12.81 29.12
CA PHE A 724 7.31 -13.58 30.23
C PHE A 724 5.78 -13.45 30.38
N GLY A 725 5.05 -13.28 29.28
CA GLY A 725 3.58 -13.17 29.30
C GLY A 725 3.03 -11.78 29.63
N PHE A 726 3.87 -10.82 30.06
CA PHE A 726 3.46 -9.43 30.30
C PHE A 726 3.87 -8.52 29.13
N THR A 727 2.98 -7.59 28.79
CA THR A 727 3.26 -6.51 27.82
C THR A 727 4.13 -5.46 28.49
N ARG A 728 5.27 -5.15 27.88
CA ARG A 728 6.29 -4.25 28.45
C ARG A 728 5.86 -2.78 28.50
N GLU A 729 4.90 -2.38 27.67
CA GLU A 729 4.45 -0.98 27.52
C GLU A 729 2.97 -0.83 27.90
N ARG A 730 2.69 0.19 28.74
CA ARG A 730 1.38 0.44 29.35
C ARG A 730 0.74 1.77 28.93
N VAL A 731 1.45 2.59 28.14
CA VAL A 731 1.02 3.95 27.77
C VAL A 731 0.77 4.08 26.26
N PRO A 732 -0.19 4.92 25.81
CA PRO A 732 -0.54 5.08 24.40
C PRO A 732 0.62 5.59 23.51
N PHE A 733 1.48 6.45 24.03
CA PHE A 733 2.72 6.92 23.41
C PHE A 733 3.66 7.44 24.51
N VAL A 734 4.92 7.72 24.16
CA VAL A 734 5.93 8.16 25.14
C VAL A 734 5.93 9.67 25.30
N LEU A 735 5.62 10.11 26.51
CA LEU A 735 5.79 11.49 26.98
C LEU A 735 6.36 11.43 28.40
N THR A 736 7.68 11.53 28.54
CA THR A 736 8.35 11.37 29.83
C THR A 736 8.41 12.68 30.61
N ARG A 737 8.65 12.57 31.93
CA ARG A 737 8.91 13.73 32.81
C ARG A 737 10.08 14.60 32.29
N ASP A 738 11.05 14.00 31.61
CA ASP A 738 12.18 14.73 31.04
C ASP A 738 11.72 15.64 29.89
N PHE A 739 10.85 15.12 29.01
CA PHE A 739 10.29 15.90 27.89
C PHE A 739 9.35 17.00 28.39
N VAL A 740 8.48 16.66 29.36
CA VAL A 740 7.61 17.64 30.03
C VAL A 740 8.43 18.77 30.65
N THR A 741 9.56 18.46 31.29
CA THR A 741 10.44 19.48 31.88
C THR A 741 11.00 20.43 30.83
N VAL A 742 11.37 19.93 29.64
CA VAL A 742 11.84 20.78 28.53
C VAL A 742 10.71 21.68 28.02
N ILE A 743 9.54 21.10 27.73
CA ILE A 743 8.35 21.83 27.22
C ILE A 743 7.91 22.90 28.22
N ALA A 744 7.92 22.56 29.50
CA ALA A 744 7.54 23.43 30.60
C ALA A 744 8.65 24.42 31.02
N ARG A 745 9.74 24.51 30.25
CA ARG A 745 10.87 25.45 30.45
C ARG A 745 11.54 25.31 31.83
N GLY A 746 11.69 24.07 32.29
CA GLY A 746 12.31 23.73 33.57
C GLY A 746 11.36 23.68 34.76
N ASN A 747 10.05 23.96 34.59
CA ASN A 747 9.06 23.93 35.67
C ASN A 747 7.95 22.88 35.43
N PRO A 748 8.21 21.58 35.68
CA PRO A 748 7.29 20.49 35.35
C PRO A 748 6.07 20.38 36.28
N ASP A 749 6.10 20.99 37.47
CA ASP A 749 5.06 20.81 38.50
C ASP A 749 3.80 21.66 38.27
N GLY A 750 3.78 22.50 37.22
CA GLY A 750 2.59 23.24 36.80
C GLY A 750 1.61 22.45 35.90
N GLY A 751 1.86 21.20 35.55
CA GLY A 751 1.09 20.49 34.51
C GLY A 751 -0.24 19.85 34.93
N SER A 752 -0.90 20.27 36.01
CA SER A 752 -2.17 19.66 36.43
C SER A 752 -3.35 20.20 35.60
N LEU A 753 -3.77 19.45 34.58
CA LEU A 753 -5.02 19.71 33.85
C LEU A 753 -6.21 19.43 34.79
N MET A 754 -6.96 20.45 35.23
CA MET A 754 -8.31 20.23 35.78
C MET A 754 -9.32 20.15 34.63
N THR A 755 -9.94 18.98 34.50
CA THR A 755 -11.13 18.78 33.67
C THR A 755 -12.29 19.63 34.22
N THR A 756 -12.76 20.63 33.47
CA THR A 756 -14.08 21.19 33.70
C THR A 756 -14.92 21.00 32.44
N ASN A 757 -15.88 20.09 32.52
CA ASN A 757 -16.96 19.95 31.55
C ASN A 757 -17.87 21.19 31.66
N ILE A 758 -17.62 22.25 30.89
CA ILE A 758 -18.60 23.33 30.70
C ILE A 758 -18.57 23.78 29.22
N PRO A 759 -19.72 23.85 28.52
CA PRO A 759 -19.79 24.32 27.15
C PRO A 759 -19.41 25.80 27.05
N SER A 760 -18.70 26.15 25.98
CA SER A 760 -18.31 27.52 25.64
C SER A 760 -19.52 28.37 25.27
N SER A 761 -20.20 28.92 26.27
CA SER A 761 -21.02 30.12 26.12
C SER A 761 -21.13 30.79 27.48
N THR A 762 -20.71 32.06 27.53
CA THR A 762 -20.72 32.97 28.70
C THR A 762 -19.55 32.83 29.68
N VAL A 763 -18.43 33.49 29.39
CA VAL A 763 -17.52 34.01 30.43
C VAL A 763 -17.14 35.45 30.09
N HIS A 764 -17.95 36.39 30.58
CA HIS A 764 -17.47 37.73 30.89
C HIS A 764 -17.02 37.74 32.35
N ALA A 765 -15.78 38.16 32.57
CA ALA A 765 -15.25 38.75 33.80
C ALA A 765 -15.55 38.01 35.12
N THR A 766 -14.59 37.21 35.61
CA THR A 766 -14.05 37.36 36.98
C THR A 766 -12.81 36.47 37.13
N VAL A 767 -11.75 37.07 37.64
CA VAL A 767 -10.41 36.49 37.78
C VAL A 767 -10.42 35.43 38.88
N GLY A 768 -10.11 34.18 38.50
CA GLY A 768 -9.80 33.05 39.37
C GLY A 768 -8.68 32.23 38.75
N GLU A 769 -7.64 31.95 39.54
CA GLU A 769 -6.30 31.49 39.13
C GLU A 769 -6.25 30.21 38.29
N ILE A 770 -5.58 30.28 37.14
CA ILE A 770 -5.25 29.15 36.26
C ILE A 770 -3.95 28.51 36.78
N ASN A 771 -4.04 27.48 37.63
CA ASN A 771 -2.87 26.75 38.16
C ASN A 771 -2.34 25.69 37.17
N GLY A 772 -1.97 26.13 35.95
CA GLY A 772 -1.43 25.30 34.86
C GLY A 772 -0.20 25.93 34.19
N ASN A 773 0.83 25.16 33.81
CA ASN A 773 1.95 25.66 33.01
C ASN A 773 1.45 25.97 31.59
N ILE A 774 1.46 27.25 31.22
CA ILE A 774 0.95 27.74 29.92
C ILE A 774 1.59 27.04 28.71
N HIS A 775 2.89 26.76 28.76
CA HIS A 775 3.59 26.11 27.64
C HIS A 775 3.19 24.65 27.45
N PHE A 776 2.80 23.98 28.55
CA PHE A 776 2.29 22.62 28.47
C PHE A 776 0.84 22.58 27.95
N GLN A 777 0.03 23.60 28.27
CA GLN A 777 -1.30 23.78 27.67
C GLN A 777 -1.17 24.03 26.15
N GLU A 778 -0.30 24.94 25.73
CA GLU A 778 0.00 25.19 24.31
C GLU A 778 0.45 23.91 23.57
N PHE A 779 1.28 23.08 24.21
CA PHE A 779 1.70 21.80 23.67
C PHE A 779 0.53 20.80 23.50
N THR A 780 -0.40 20.78 24.47
CA THR A 780 -1.59 19.92 24.43
C THR A 780 -2.51 20.34 23.28
N ASP A 781 -2.73 21.64 23.11
CA ASP A 781 -3.53 22.20 22.00
C ASP A 781 -2.87 21.92 20.64
N LEU A 782 -1.55 22.06 20.56
CA LEU A 782 -0.77 21.72 19.36
C LEU A 782 -0.96 20.25 18.98
N CYS A 783 -0.86 19.33 19.95
CA CYS A 783 -1.08 17.90 19.75
C CYS A 783 -2.51 17.61 19.25
N GLY A 784 -3.52 18.25 19.86
CA GLY A 784 -4.92 18.10 19.44
C GLY A 784 -5.16 18.56 17.99
N LYS A 785 -4.61 19.71 17.61
CA LYS A 785 -4.69 20.21 16.22
C LYS A 785 -3.98 19.28 15.24
N ALA A 786 -2.75 18.86 15.56
CA ALA A 786 -1.97 17.96 14.72
C ALA A 786 -2.67 16.60 14.52
N TYR A 787 -3.31 16.05 15.56
CA TYR A 787 -4.12 14.84 15.50
C TYR A 787 -5.32 14.99 14.54
N LEU A 788 -6.10 16.07 14.68
CA LEU A 788 -7.26 16.32 13.84
C LEU A 788 -6.89 16.49 12.36
N LEU A 789 -5.76 17.13 12.06
CA LEU A 789 -5.25 17.23 10.70
C LEU A 789 -4.99 15.85 10.09
N LEU A 790 -4.27 14.96 10.79
CA LEU A 790 -4.05 13.61 10.28
C LEU A 790 -5.35 12.79 10.17
N ARG A 791 -6.29 12.99 11.10
CA ARG A 791 -7.61 12.34 11.06
C ARG A 791 -8.39 12.69 9.80
N ARG A 792 -8.37 13.93 9.34
CA ARG A 792 -9.02 14.35 8.08
C ARG A 792 -8.42 13.67 6.84
N HIS A 793 -7.19 13.17 6.95
CA HIS A 793 -6.48 12.42 5.91
C HIS A 793 -6.40 10.91 6.18
N SER A 794 -7.27 10.38 7.07
CA SER A 794 -7.28 8.95 7.45
C SER A 794 -7.40 8.01 6.25
N ASN A 795 -8.23 8.34 5.26
CA ASN A 795 -8.43 7.53 4.06
C ASN A 795 -7.13 7.30 3.29
N LEU A 796 -6.31 8.35 3.13
CA LEU A 796 -5.02 8.24 2.45
C LEU A 796 -4.05 7.38 3.27
N ILE A 797 -3.96 7.60 4.58
CA ILE A 797 -3.06 6.84 5.47
C ILE A 797 -3.43 5.34 5.45
N LEU A 798 -4.72 5.03 5.60
CA LEU A 798 -5.23 3.65 5.56
C LEU A 798 -5.03 3.01 4.19
N THR A 799 -5.25 3.76 3.10
CA THR A 799 -5.00 3.27 1.74
C THR A 799 -3.53 2.92 1.54
N LEU A 800 -2.59 3.78 1.93
CA LEU A 800 -1.16 3.53 1.76
C LEU A 800 -0.67 2.34 2.58
N LEU A 801 -1.18 2.18 3.80
CA LEU A 801 -0.91 1.00 4.61
C LEU A 801 -1.51 -0.26 3.98
N ALA A 802 -2.75 -0.19 3.46
CA ALA A 802 -3.37 -1.33 2.79
C ALA A 802 -2.60 -1.76 1.52
N MET A 803 -2.06 -0.82 0.76
CA MET A 803 -1.22 -1.11 -0.41
C MET A 803 0.09 -1.83 -0.05
N MET A 804 0.51 -1.82 1.21
CA MET A 804 1.72 -2.49 1.67
C MET A 804 1.48 -3.93 2.13
N LEU A 805 0.23 -4.41 2.23
CA LEU A 805 -0.07 -5.79 2.62
C LEU A 805 0.65 -6.87 1.76
N PRO A 806 0.81 -6.70 0.43
CA PRO A 806 1.54 -7.66 -0.40
C PRO A 806 3.08 -7.64 -0.19
N SER A 807 3.60 -6.77 0.67
CA SER A 807 5.05 -6.65 0.92
C SER A 807 5.64 -7.88 1.63
N GLY A 808 4.82 -8.63 2.36
CA GLY A 808 5.28 -9.73 3.21
C GLY A 808 6.01 -9.25 4.47
N LEU A 809 5.74 -8.01 4.91
CA LEU A 809 6.17 -7.52 6.22
C LEU A 809 5.46 -8.32 7.33
N PRO A 810 6.18 -8.88 8.32
CA PRO A 810 5.58 -9.67 9.40
C PRO A 810 4.53 -8.92 10.22
N GLU A 811 4.69 -7.60 10.34
CA GLU A 811 3.80 -6.72 11.11
C GLU A 811 2.57 -6.25 10.32
N LEU A 812 2.53 -6.52 9.02
CA LEU A 812 1.50 -6.05 8.10
C LEU A 812 1.14 -7.16 7.12
N THR A 813 0.40 -8.15 7.62
CA THR A 813 0.02 -9.36 6.89
C THR A 813 -1.45 -9.38 6.52
N SER A 814 -2.29 -8.70 7.30
CA SER A 814 -3.73 -8.69 7.13
C SER A 814 -4.33 -7.32 7.40
N VAL A 815 -5.56 -7.10 6.96
CA VAL A 815 -6.26 -5.85 7.27
C VAL A 815 -6.56 -5.71 8.77
N CYS A 816 -6.59 -6.82 9.51
CA CYS A 816 -6.72 -6.77 10.98
C CYS A 816 -5.56 -5.99 11.62
N ASP A 817 -4.37 -5.99 11.02
CA ASP A 817 -3.22 -5.21 11.48
C ASP A 817 -3.47 -3.70 11.30
N LEU A 818 -4.32 -3.31 10.35
CA LEU A 818 -4.70 -1.92 10.10
C LEU A 818 -5.79 -1.40 11.06
N GLU A 819 -6.51 -2.30 11.73
CA GLU A 819 -7.58 -1.94 12.67
C GLU A 819 -7.04 -1.05 13.80
N TYR A 820 -5.78 -1.24 14.18
CA TYR A 820 -5.14 -0.37 15.16
C TYR A 820 -5.13 1.11 14.71
N VAL A 821 -4.76 1.37 13.46
CA VAL A 821 -4.69 2.73 12.89
C VAL A 821 -6.09 3.29 12.72
N ARG A 822 -7.03 2.46 12.24
CA ARG A 822 -8.45 2.81 12.13
C ARG A 822 -9.03 3.26 13.47
N LYS A 823 -8.76 2.52 14.54
CA LYS A 823 -9.19 2.81 15.91
C LYS A 823 -8.52 4.06 16.50
N THR A 824 -7.22 4.24 16.32
CA THR A 824 -6.49 5.40 16.88
C THR A 824 -6.88 6.72 16.21
N LEU A 825 -7.17 6.68 14.91
CA LEU A 825 -7.74 7.81 14.17
C LEU A 825 -9.24 8.03 14.49
N ALA A 826 -9.87 7.13 15.25
CA ALA A 826 -11.28 7.19 15.63
C ALA A 826 -12.20 7.48 14.41
N VAL A 827 -11.99 6.78 13.30
CA VAL A 827 -12.72 7.03 12.05
C VAL A 827 -14.22 6.69 12.15
N GLU A 828 -14.60 5.86 13.12
CA GLU A 828 -16.00 5.48 13.38
C GLU A 828 -16.79 6.58 14.12
N ILE A 829 -16.09 7.57 14.70
CA ILE A 829 -16.71 8.69 15.40
C ILE A 829 -16.94 9.82 14.40
N ASP A 830 -18.17 10.04 13.93
CA ASP A 830 -18.44 11.06 12.92
C ASP A 830 -18.17 12.49 13.43
N ASN A 831 -18.34 12.72 14.75
CA ASN A 831 -18.14 14.02 15.39
C ASN A 831 -16.65 14.31 15.70
N GLU A 832 -16.11 15.38 15.11
CA GLU A 832 -14.69 15.76 15.27
C GLU A 832 -14.33 16.11 16.73
N GLN A 833 -15.24 16.74 17.48
CA GLN A 833 -15.03 17.09 18.90
C GLN A 833 -14.98 15.84 19.80
N GLU A 834 -15.80 14.83 19.50
CA GLU A 834 -15.77 13.55 20.23
C GLU A 834 -14.48 12.78 19.95
N ALA A 835 -14.01 12.78 18.69
CA ALA A 835 -12.72 12.21 18.32
C ALA A 835 -11.55 12.94 19.01
N LEU A 836 -11.62 14.28 19.12
CA LEU A 836 -10.65 15.07 19.87
C LEU A 836 -10.67 14.73 21.37
N ALA A 837 -11.86 14.55 21.96
CA ALA A 837 -12.01 14.15 23.36
C ALA A 837 -11.41 12.75 23.62
N TYR A 838 -11.61 11.81 22.68
CA TYR A 838 -10.95 10.50 22.69
C TYR A 838 -9.42 10.65 22.70
N PHE A 839 -8.87 11.49 21.82
CA PHE A 839 -7.43 11.74 21.79
C PHE A 839 -6.93 12.37 23.10
N HIS A 840 -7.61 13.39 23.63
CA HIS A 840 -7.23 14.00 24.91
C HIS A 840 -7.26 13.01 26.08
N HIS A 841 -8.21 12.07 26.08
CA HIS A 841 -8.21 10.99 27.06
C HIS A 841 -6.93 10.13 26.95
N LYS A 842 -6.53 9.75 25.73
CA LYS A 842 -5.29 8.99 25.48
C LYS A 842 -4.03 9.79 25.81
N PHE A 843 -4.03 11.09 25.55
CA PHE A 843 -2.96 12.00 25.93
C PHE A 843 -2.79 12.05 27.46
N ASN A 844 -3.89 12.17 28.21
CA ASN A 844 -3.87 12.19 29.67
C ASN A 844 -3.42 10.85 30.27
N GLU A 845 -3.79 9.73 29.64
CA GLU A 845 -3.28 8.39 29.99
C GLU A 845 -1.75 8.32 29.83
N ALA A 846 -1.21 8.82 28.72
CA ALA A 846 0.24 8.89 28.49
C ALA A 846 0.95 9.81 29.51
N TYR A 847 0.37 10.99 29.78
CA TYR A 847 0.93 11.96 30.73
C TYR A 847 0.93 11.45 32.17
N SER A 848 -0.17 10.83 32.62
CA SER A 848 -0.25 10.22 33.96
C SER A 848 0.72 9.04 34.11
N GLY A 849 0.95 8.28 33.03
CA GLY A 849 1.95 7.23 32.94
C GLY A 849 3.40 7.69 32.73
N ALA A 850 3.68 9.00 32.73
CA ALA A 850 5.02 9.54 32.48
C ALA A 850 6.05 9.07 33.52
N TRP A 851 5.64 8.90 34.79
CA TRP A 851 6.50 8.41 35.86
C TRP A 851 6.79 6.91 35.75
N THR A 852 5.77 6.10 35.44
CA THR A 852 5.94 4.65 35.24
C THR A 852 6.82 4.36 34.03
N THR A 853 6.64 5.10 32.94
CA THR A 853 7.49 5.00 31.74
C THR A 853 8.95 5.30 32.06
N LYS A 854 9.22 6.27 32.94
CA LYS A 854 10.58 6.59 33.39
C LYS A 854 11.21 5.46 34.21
N ILE A 855 10.43 4.79 35.05
CA ILE A 855 10.90 3.60 35.79
C ILE A 855 11.20 2.46 34.82
N ASP A 856 10.35 2.25 33.81
CA ASP A 856 10.58 1.26 32.76
C ASP A 856 11.85 1.58 31.96
N TRP A 857 12.09 2.86 31.66
CA TRP A 857 13.33 3.35 31.03
C TRP A 857 14.57 3.07 31.90
N PHE A 858 14.48 3.29 33.22
CA PHE A 858 15.57 2.99 34.15
C PHE A 858 15.83 1.48 34.27
N SER A 859 14.78 0.65 34.29
CA SER A 859 14.89 -0.81 34.26
C SER A 859 15.50 -1.30 32.94
N HIS A 860 15.17 -0.66 31.81
CA HIS A 860 15.82 -0.94 30.53
C HIS A 860 17.33 -0.65 30.61
N TRP A 861 17.70 0.52 31.13
CA TRP A 861 19.09 0.94 31.30
C TRP A 861 19.92 -0.04 32.15
N MET A 862 19.39 -0.58 33.24
CA MET A 862 20.12 -1.57 34.06
C MET A 862 20.36 -2.91 33.34
N ASN A 863 19.62 -3.21 32.27
CA ASN A 863 19.66 -4.49 31.57
C ASN A 863 20.38 -4.43 30.20
N THR A 864 20.82 -3.26 29.77
CA THR A 864 21.57 -2.98 28.54
C THR A 864 22.97 -2.51 28.87
#